data_AF-A0A0U2WF58-F1
#
_entry.id   AF-A0A0U2WF58-F1
#
_cell.length_a   1.000
_cell.length_b   1.000
_cell.length_c   1.000
_cell.angle_alpha   90.00
_cell.angle_beta   90.00
_cell.angle_gamma   90.00
#
_symmetry.space_group_name_H-M   'P 1'
#
loop_
_entity.id
_entity.type
_entity.pdbx_description
1 polymer ?
#
loop_
_entity_poly.entity_id
_entity_poly.type
_entity_poly.pdbx_seq_one_letter_code
_entity_poly.pdbx_strand_id
1 'polypeptide(L)'
;MNVLKHLFSALVLICSFSALALTPSASQLEQFKKLPKSQQQALAKQYGVDLSVITGSNQSSNQPKAEEPTIGERDSTQQQNQAETNKNQFKPKTDEVKPFGYELFAGEPTTFMPSETAAVSGTYLVGRGDQLLINFYGKESDSFEVIVDREGRISIPNLSPVQVAGLTFSEVKELIKVKVEQEIIGVKVFVSLGQLRSMRILVLGEAYKPGSYNVSSLTTVSHALFVSGGVSDIASLRNIQVKRAGKVVANFDLYDLLIHGDSSNDITLKPGDAVFVPSVGAQVTVEGLVKRPAIFELKKGETAKELLAMAGGLKPGAYTKNAVVERFNNNRKEVLTVDFSAENINYIPQDGDRIRFNTISSQYKNSVNLIGAVVRPGSYQWHQGKRISDVLKSVRGDLLPQADLSYGLVVREVNINGDIQVHQFDVALAIIKNSENDLALSANDKIIIFSRFEEKQAEQLALKNMALSQKQQEQQLKTELWHKYQQKEFEKYVGAELSINTALQNSDQTLTISQVSKKTADNKSLVPEEFTFFSRNKLLSPIIAKLKQQASLNKEMQLVEINGSVTYPGIYPLMVNGSVVDLVTAAGGLLESAYTKQAEITRIAINDGSQIEHVRFDLASAIKGNPQSNITLRSKDSINIFAIPNWQENVKVTLKGELLFPGTYTIRRGETLTNLLERAGGFSDFAEQKAAVFIRQSVKQQEQQQLARLATELRRDVASKSFQDSVSSSALSYDEMNKLLNDLADVEAVGRLVIDLPLIANNKQTLVLQDGDTLYVPSKRDSISVVGEVNYSTTHLYQAGISVDDYIKLSGGLKERADDDRIYIIKANGSVKIPTTGSWFAANNSEQLEPGDTIVIPMDAGHMDKLTLWSTATQILYQLGVAVAAITSI
;
A
#
# COMPACT_ATOMS: atom_id res chain seq x y z
N MET A 1 38.29 7.76 64.28
CA MET A 1 37.66 9.05 63.93
C MET A 1 38.16 9.43 62.55
N ASN A 2 37.25 9.83 61.68
CA ASN A 2 37.51 10.38 60.36
C ASN A 2 37.83 9.40 59.21
N VAL A 3 36.89 9.47 58.26
CA VAL A 3 37.13 9.77 56.84
C VAL A 3 37.42 8.57 55.94
N LEU A 4 36.27 8.14 55.40
CA LEU A 4 36.01 7.53 54.11
C LEU A 4 36.87 8.12 52.97
N LYS A 5 37.31 7.21 52.08
CA LYS A 5 38.01 7.40 50.78
C LYS A 5 39.50 7.73 50.91
N HIS A 6 40.46 6.97 50.40
CA HIS A 6 40.55 5.95 49.34
C HIS A 6 41.62 4.92 49.80
N LEU A 7 41.76 3.69 49.30
CA LEU A 7 42.22 3.31 47.95
C LEU A 7 42.57 1.79 48.02
N PHE A 8 42.30 1.00 46.98
CA PHE A 8 42.87 -0.36 46.71
C PHE A 8 42.51 -1.47 47.74
N SER A 9 42.38 -2.77 47.48
CA SER A 9 42.65 -3.66 46.34
C SER A 9 42.16 -5.07 46.70
N ALA A 10 41.57 -5.77 45.73
CA ALA A 10 41.64 -7.20 45.40
C ALA A 10 41.68 -8.34 46.48
N LEU A 11 40.81 -9.33 46.22
CA LEU A 11 41.03 -10.80 46.19
C LEU A 11 40.74 -11.66 47.44
N VAL A 12 40.07 -12.81 47.17
CA VAL A 12 40.02 -14.11 47.92
C VAL A 12 39.11 -14.14 49.16
N LEU A 13 38.29 -15.14 49.50
CA LEU A 13 37.75 -16.39 48.93
C LEU A 13 36.94 -17.05 50.09
N ILE A 14 35.77 -17.63 49.79
CA ILE A 14 35.04 -18.70 50.52
C ILE A 14 34.62 -18.46 51.99
N CYS A 15 33.29 -18.48 52.21
CA CYS A 15 32.70 -19.41 53.19
C CYS A 15 31.24 -19.70 52.83
N SER A 16 30.99 -20.97 52.55
CA SER A 16 29.72 -21.61 52.26
C SER A 16 28.82 -21.60 53.49
N PHE A 17 27.57 -21.16 53.35
CA PHE A 17 26.49 -21.55 54.26
C PHE A 17 25.27 -21.99 53.46
N SER A 18 24.92 -23.25 53.68
CA SER A 18 23.76 -23.96 53.15
C SER A 18 22.47 -23.26 53.54
N ALA A 19 21.72 -22.73 52.58
CA ALA A 19 20.32 -22.39 52.80
C ALA A 19 19.50 -23.68 52.69
N LEU A 20 19.12 -24.23 53.85
CA LEU A 20 18.09 -25.26 53.97
C LEU A 20 16.82 -24.77 53.25
N ALA A 21 16.42 -25.43 52.16
CA ALA A 21 15.09 -25.26 51.62
C ALA A 21 14.10 -25.76 52.69
N LEU A 22 13.37 -24.84 53.33
CA LEU A 22 12.26 -25.19 54.20
C LEU A 22 11.28 -26.02 53.38
N THR A 23 11.14 -27.30 53.70
CA THR A 23 10.02 -28.10 53.20
C THR A 23 8.76 -27.63 53.94
N PRO A 24 7.71 -27.16 53.24
CA PRO A 24 6.50 -26.72 53.90
C PRO A 24 5.88 -27.87 54.71
N SER A 25 5.38 -27.57 55.90
CA SER A 25 4.70 -28.57 56.72
C SER A 25 3.43 -29.08 56.01
N ALA A 26 2.97 -30.29 56.34
CA ALA A 26 1.80 -30.88 55.72
C ALA A 26 0.53 -29.98 55.81
N SER A 27 0.40 -29.21 56.89
CA SER A 27 -0.70 -28.24 57.05
C SER A 27 -0.57 -27.01 56.16
N GLN A 28 0.66 -26.54 55.87
CA GLN A 28 0.91 -25.43 54.94
C GLN A 28 0.60 -25.83 53.48
N LEU A 29 0.84 -27.09 53.12
CA LEU A 29 0.55 -27.64 51.79
C LEU A 29 -0.96 -27.78 51.52
N GLU A 30 -1.76 -28.11 52.55
CA GLU A 30 -3.22 -28.09 52.43
C GLU A 30 -3.80 -26.67 52.31
N GLN A 31 -3.26 -25.69 53.03
CA GLN A 31 -3.65 -24.30 52.85
C GLN A 31 -3.28 -23.78 51.45
N PHE A 32 -2.11 -24.16 50.92
CA PHE A 32 -1.71 -23.82 49.55
C PHE A 32 -2.68 -24.38 48.49
N LYS A 33 -3.14 -25.63 48.66
CA LYS A 33 -4.13 -26.25 47.76
C LYS A 33 -5.52 -25.58 47.80
N LYS A 34 -5.86 -24.84 48.86
CA LYS A 34 -7.12 -24.10 48.98
C LYS A 34 -7.10 -22.70 48.32
N LEU A 35 -5.93 -22.20 47.91
CA LEU A 35 -5.81 -20.92 47.20
C LEU A 35 -6.23 -21.03 45.73
N PRO A 36 -6.74 -19.97 45.09
CA PRO A 36 -6.97 -19.92 43.64
C PRO A 36 -5.69 -20.12 42.82
N LYS A 37 -5.79 -20.75 41.63
CA LYS A 37 -4.64 -21.11 40.76
C LYS A 37 -3.69 -19.95 40.44
N SER A 38 -4.22 -18.74 40.21
CA SER A 38 -3.40 -17.55 39.91
C SER A 38 -2.52 -17.15 41.09
N GLN A 39 -3.00 -17.30 42.32
CA GLN A 39 -2.22 -17.03 43.54
C GLN A 39 -1.21 -18.14 43.82
N GLN A 40 -1.56 -19.40 43.56
CA GLN A 40 -0.60 -20.52 43.65
C GLN A 40 0.60 -20.31 42.71
N GLN A 41 0.36 -19.87 41.47
CA GLN A 41 1.43 -19.55 40.51
C GLN A 41 2.29 -18.35 40.95
N ALA A 42 1.68 -17.28 41.47
CA ALA A 42 2.42 -16.11 41.94
C ALA A 42 3.34 -16.45 43.12
N LEU A 43 2.84 -17.22 44.10
CA LEU A 43 3.61 -17.65 45.26
C LEU A 43 4.72 -18.64 44.86
N ALA A 44 4.41 -19.62 44.00
CA ALA A 44 5.39 -20.59 43.50
C ALA A 44 6.54 -19.89 42.75
N LYS A 45 6.24 -18.82 42.00
CA LYS A 45 7.23 -18.00 41.31
C LYS A 45 8.05 -17.12 42.27
N GLN A 46 7.45 -16.63 43.35
CA GLN A 46 8.14 -15.86 44.40
C GLN A 46 9.14 -16.71 45.20
N TYR A 47 8.83 -18.00 45.40
CA TYR A 47 9.71 -18.95 46.11
C TYR A 47 10.56 -19.82 45.17
N GLY A 48 10.46 -19.65 43.84
CA GLY A 48 11.32 -20.31 42.86
C GLY A 48 11.05 -21.81 42.64
N VAL A 49 9.81 -22.28 42.82
CA VAL A 49 9.44 -23.71 42.68
C VAL A 49 8.40 -23.89 41.57
N ASP A 50 8.56 -24.93 40.74
CA ASP A 50 7.63 -25.26 39.65
C ASP A 50 6.34 -25.95 40.14
N LEU A 51 5.18 -25.48 39.67
CA LEU A 51 3.85 -25.89 40.16
C LEU A 51 3.53 -27.38 39.87
N SER A 52 4.16 -27.95 38.84
CA SER A 52 4.03 -29.35 38.42
C SER A 52 4.65 -30.34 39.42
N VAL A 53 5.65 -29.91 40.19
CA VAL A 53 6.32 -30.75 41.20
C VAL A 53 5.48 -30.91 42.47
N ILE A 54 4.64 -29.91 42.80
CA ILE A 54 3.80 -29.87 44.00
C ILE A 54 2.47 -30.63 43.81
N THR A 55 2.01 -30.77 42.57
CA THR A 55 0.67 -31.30 42.24
C THR A 55 0.66 -32.76 41.77
N GLY A 56 1.81 -33.39 41.58
CA GLY A 56 1.96 -34.86 41.58
C GLY A 56 1.12 -35.62 40.54
N SER A 57 1.09 -35.15 39.29
CA SER A 57 0.42 -35.86 38.19
C SER A 57 1.41 -36.68 37.35
N ASN A 58 1.68 -37.91 37.78
CA ASN A 58 2.27 -38.95 36.93
C ASN A 58 1.37 -40.20 37.03
N GLN A 59 0.51 -40.39 36.02
CA GLN A 59 -0.32 -41.59 35.88
C GLN A 59 -0.04 -42.25 34.53
N SER A 60 0.57 -43.42 34.58
CA SER A 60 0.69 -44.37 33.48
C SER A 60 -0.69 -44.88 33.08
N SER A 61 -1.02 -44.78 31.79
CA SER A 61 -2.15 -45.49 31.18
C SER A 61 -1.64 -46.37 30.04
N ASN A 62 -2.02 -47.65 30.12
CA ASN A 62 -1.92 -48.64 29.05
C ASN A 62 -2.99 -48.29 27.99
N GLN A 63 -2.57 -47.70 26.89
CA GLN A 63 -3.31 -47.65 25.62
C GLN A 63 -2.46 -48.31 24.53
N PRO A 64 -3.06 -48.89 23.47
CA PRO A 64 -2.28 -49.39 22.34
C PRO A 64 -1.46 -48.22 21.79
N LYS A 65 -0.14 -48.37 21.77
CA LYS A 65 0.78 -47.36 21.20
C LYS A 65 0.28 -46.99 19.80
N ALA A 66 -0.14 -45.74 19.64
CA ALA A 66 -0.07 -45.12 18.33
C ALA A 66 1.39 -45.24 17.87
N GLU A 67 1.60 -45.73 16.66
CA GLU A 67 2.92 -45.79 16.04
C GLU A 67 3.53 -44.38 16.07
N GLU A 68 4.52 -44.18 16.93
CA GLU A 68 5.33 -42.96 16.89
C GLU A 68 6.01 -42.92 15.51
N PRO A 69 6.01 -41.77 14.82
CA PRO A 69 6.74 -41.64 13.57
C PRO A 69 8.20 -42.01 13.83
N THR A 70 8.72 -43.00 13.10
CA THR A 70 10.07 -43.57 13.24
C THR A 70 11.20 -42.65 12.76
N ILE A 71 10.91 -41.35 12.61
CA ILE A 71 11.79 -40.35 12.03
C ILE A 71 11.71 -39.09 12.90
N GLY A 72 12.78 -38.77 13.62
CA GLY A 72 13.00 -37.42 14.16
C GLY A 72 13.58 -36.52 13.07
N GLU A 73 13.15 -35.25 12.99
CA GLU A 73 13.78 -34.25 12.10
C GLU A 73 15.28 -34.20 12.38
N ARG A 74 16.11 -34.19 11.31
CA ARG A 74 17.54 -33.88 11.45
C ARG A 74 17.64 -32.51 12.12
N ASP A 75 18.59 -32.36 13.04
CA ASP A 75 18.85 -31.10 13.75
C ASP A 75 19.44 -30.06 12.77
N SER A 76 18.62 -29.60 11.82
CA SER A 76 19.00 -28.59 10.84
C SER A 76 18.80 -27.22 11.46
N THR A 77 19.90 -26.63 11.94
CA THR A 77 20.20 -25.19 11.81
C THR A 77 19.12 -24.17 12.24
N GLN A 78 18.17 -24.52 13.10
CA GLN A 78 17.23 -23.54 13.65
C GLN A 78 17.90 -22.58 14.64
N GLN A 79 19.05 -22.94 15.22
CA GLN A 79 19.80 -22.06 16.14
C GLN A 79 20.74 -21.06 15.43
N GLN A 80 21.11 -21.26 14.17
CA GLN A 80 21.93 -20.26 13.43
C GLN A 80 21.08 -19.24 12.65
N ASN A 81 19.85 -19.58 12.26
CA ASN A 81 19.02 -18.68 11.47
C ASN A 81 18.42 -17.50 12.24
N GLN A 82 18.30 -17.55 13.58
CA GLN A 82 17.72 -16.42 14.33
C GLN A 82 18.65 -15.20 14.39
N ALA A 83 19.97 -15.38 14.27
CA ALA A 83 20.94 -14.28 14.30
C ALA A 83 21.13 -13.59 12.93
N GLU A 84 20.79 -14.25 11.82
CA GLU A 84 20.95 -13.68 10.47
C GLU A 84 19.70 -12.98 9.90
N THR A 85 18.53 -13.17 10.53
CA THR A 85 17.25 -12.62 10.06
C THR A 85 17.22 -11.09 9.95
N ASN A 86 18.05 -10.37 10.69
CA ASN A 86 18.05 -8.90 10.72
C ASN A 86 19.04 -8.24 9.74
N LYS A 87 19.91 -8.99 9.06
CA LYS A 87 20.88 -8.44 8.07
C LYS A 87 20.54 -8.74 6.61
N ASN A 88 19.62 -9.67 6.34
CA ASN A 88 19.30 -10.14 4.98
C ASN A 88 17.94 -9.70 4.43
N GLN A 89 17.19 -8.81 5.10
CA GLN A 89 15.87 -8.34 4.61
C GLN A 89 15.92 -7.59 3.26
N PHE A 90 17.10 -7.18 2.80
CA PHE A 90 17.28 -6.44 1.54
C PHE A 90 18.14 -7.16 0.50
N LYS A 91 18.58 -8.40 0.75
CA LYS A 91 19.22 -9.22 -0.28
C LYS A 91 18.14 -10.05 -0.98
N PRO A 92 18.12 -10.11 -2.32
CA PRO A 92 17.20 -11.01 -3.02
C PRO A 92 17.45 -12.43 -2.49
N LYS A 93 16.41 -13.10 -2.00
CA LYS A 93 16.44 -14.54 -1.73
C LYS A 93 16.71 -15.22 -3.07
N THR A 94 17.96 -15.59 -3.32
CA THR A 94 18.28 -16.60 -4.33
C THR A 94 17.87 -17.94 -3.76
N ASP A 95 16.88 -18.58 -4.38
CA ASP A 95 16.53 -19.97 -4.07
C ASP A 95 17.76 -20.83 -4.41
N GLU A 96 18.59 -21.13 -3.41
CA GLU A 96 19.72 -22.03 -3.60
C GLU A 96 19.18 -23.43 -3.89
N VAL A 97 19.60 -23.96 -5.04
CA VAL A 97 19.15 -25.24 -5.57
C VAL A 97 19.82 -26.36 -4.78
N LYS A 98 19.02 -27.29 -4.25
CA LYS A 98 19.49 -28.41 -3.42
C LYS A 98 19.75 -29.70 -4.23
N PRO A 99 20.60 -30.62 -3.75
CA PRO A 99 20.75 -31.96 -4.32
C PRO A 99 19.44 -32.75 -4.32
N PHE A 100 19.11 -33.39 -5.44
CA PHE A 100 17.88 -34.15 -5.60
C PHE A 100 17.90 -35.46 -4.81
N GLY A 101 16.82 -35.74 -4.06
CA GLY A 101 16.55 -37.04 -3.43
C GLY A 101 17.09 -37.23 -2.01
N TYR A 102 18.01 -36.37 -1.53
CA TYR A 102 18.64 -36.51 -0.21
C TYR A 102 17.67 -36.28 0.96
N GLU A 103 16.61 -35.49 0.76
CA GLU A 103 15.63 -35.16 1.80
C GLU A 103 14.66 -36.31 2.11
N LEU A 104 14.44 -37.27 1.19
CA LEU A 104 13.43 -38.32 1.36
C LEU A 104 13.76 -39.31 2.50
N PHE A 105 15.05 -39.51 2.76
CA PHE A 105 15.55 -40.42 3.80
C PHE A 105 16.15 -39.67 4.98
N ALA A 106 15.94 -38.35 5.05
CA ALA A 106 16.53 -37.51 6.07
C ALA A 106 15.78 -37.65 7.41
N GLY A 107 16.39 -38.37 8.34
CA GLY A 107 15.87 -38.52 9.70
C GLY A 107 16.91 -39.05 10.69
N GLU A 108 16.59 -38.97 11.97
CA GLU A 108 17.39 -39.64 12.99
C GLU A 108 17.15 -41.17 12.95
N PRO A 109 18.21 -42.00 12.84
CA PRO A 109 18.05 -43.44 12.79
C PRO A 109 17.51 -43.97 14.12
N THR A 110 16.37 -44.65 14.08
CA THR A 110 15.82 -45.36 15.23
C THR A 110 16.42 -46.76 15.31
N THR A 111 16.97 -47.12 16.47
CA THR A 111 17.37 -48.52 16.78
C THR A 111 16.17 -49.45 17.02
N PHE A 112 14.94 -48.91 16.94
CA PHE A 112 13.70 -49.62 17.15
C PHE A 112 13.20 -50.24 15.85
N MET A 113 13.01 -51.57 15.82
CA MET A 113 12.26 -52.23 14.75
C MET A 113 10.79 -51.81 14.89
N PRO A 114 10.15 -51.21 13.86
CA PRO A 114 8.71 -51.24 13.81
C PRO A 114 8.29 -52.71 13.89
N SER A 115 7.30 -53.04 14.71
CA SER A 115 6.63 -54.34 14.60
C SER A 115 5.89 -54.33 13.27
N GLU A 116 6.56 -54.69 12.18
CA GLU A 116 5.95 -54.87 10.88
C GLU A 116 4.91 -55.99 10.99
N THR A 117 3.66 -55.58 11.22
CA THR A 117 2.48 -56.43 11.05
C THR A 117 2.09 -56.51 9.56
N ALA A 118 3.08 -56.38 8.67
CA ALA A 118 2.88 -56.53 7.25
C ALA A 118 2.45 -57.98 6.96
N ALA A 119 1.40 -58.14 6.16
CA ALA A 119 0.96 -59.46 5.71
C ALA A 119 2.10 -60.11 4.91
N VAL A 120 2.79 -61.08 5.52
CA VAL A 120 3.93 -61.74 4.90
C VAL A 120 3.45 -62.56 3.70
N SER A 121 4.09 -62.37 2.55
CA SER A 121 3.79 -63.11 1.34
C SER A 121 3.93 -64.63 1.57
N GLY A 122 3.06 -65.42 0.94
CA GLY A 122 3.15 -66.88 0.95
C GLY A 122 4.46 -67.45 0.40
N THR A 123 5.28 -66.62 -0.26
CA THR A 123 6.60 -66.95 -0.81
C THR A 123 7.76 -66.74 0.18
N TYR A 124 7.50 -66.24 1.39
CA TYR A 124 8.53 -66.06 2.41
C TYR A 124 9.13 -67.40 2.83
N LEU A 125 10.46 -67.50 2.82
CA LEU A 125 11.18 -68.70 3.25
C LEU A 125 11.31 -68.70 4.77
N VAL A 126 10.57 -69.60 5.43
CA VAL A 126 10.59 -69.74 6.88
C VAL A 126 11.98 -70.19 7.34
N GLY A 127 12.55 -69.43 8.25
CA GLY A 127 13.89 -69.61 8.79
C GLY A 127 13.90 -69.90 10.29
N ARG A 128 15.04 -70.39 10.77
CA ARG A 128 15.27 -70.59 12.21
C ARG A 128 15.11 -69.27 12.96
N GLY A 129 14.40 -69.30 14.08
CA GLY A 129 14.08 -68.11 14.89
C GLY A 129 12.83 -67.34 14.44
N ASP A 130 12.17 -67.73 13.35
CA ASP A 130 10.85 -67.18 13.01
C ASP A 130 9.79 -67.72 13.97
N GLN A 131 8.80 -66.90 14.28
CA GLN A 131 7.66 -67.27 15.09
C GLN A 131 6.43 -67.52 14.21
N LEU A 132 5.72 -68.61 14.47
CA LEU A 132 4.44 -68.93 13.86
C LEU A 132 3.35 -68.87 14.92
N LEU A 133 2.23 -68.26 14.57
CA LEU A 133 1.00 -68.25 15.37
C LEU A 133 0.06 -69.28 14.76
N ILE A 134 -0.29 -70.29 15.55
CA ILE A 134 -1.06 -71.45 15.13
C ILE A 134 -2.33 -71.50 15.96
N ASN A 135 -3.46 -71.23 15.33
CA ASN A 135 -4.76 -71.18 15.98
C ASN A 135 -5.58 -72.40 15.57
N PHE A 136 -5.91 -73.23 16.54
CA PHE A 136 -6.84 -74.35 16.39
C PHE A 136 -8.27 -73.86 16.60
N TYR A 137 -9.20 -74.40 15.81
CA TYR A 137 -10.63 -74.14 15.95
C TYR A 137 -11.46 -75.35 15.51
N GLY A 138 -12.65 -75.51 16.09
CA GLY A 138 -13.53 -76.66 15.85
C GLY A 138 -13.87 -77.36 17.15
N LYS A 139 -13.47 -78.63 17.30
CA LYS A 139 -13.66 -79.40 18.55
C LYS A 139 -12.82 -78.87 19.71
N GLU A 140 -11.68 -78.27 19.42
CA GLU A 140 -10.77 -77.61 20.37
C GLU A 140 -10.45 -76.20 19.87
N SER A 141 -10.12 -75.30 20.79
CA SER A 141 -9.84 -73.88 20.50
C SER A 141 -8.63 -73.42 21.31
N ASP A 142 -7.45 -73.73 20.80
CA ASP A 142 -6.17 -73.35 21.39
C ASP A 142 -5.38 -72.47 20.43
N SER A 143 -4.48 -71.63 20.96
CA SER A 143 -3.58 -70.79 20.17
C SER A 143 -2.16 -70.98 20.66
N PHE A 144 -1.27 -71.38 19.75
CA PHE A 144 0.13 -71.67 20.05
C PHE A 144 1.04 -70.70 19.33
N GLU A 145 1.95 -70.10 20.09
CA GLU A 145 3.08 -69.36 19.55
C GLU A 145 4.29 -70.28 19.51
N VAL A 146 4.70 -70.70 18.32
CA VAL A 146 5.82 -71.64 18.15
C VAL A 146 6.97 -70.97 17.42
N ILE A 147 8.17 -71.12 17.96
CA ILE A 147 9.40 -70.61 17.34
C ILE A 147 10.07 -71.75 16.60
N VAL A 148 10.54 -71.48 15.38
CA VAL A 148 11.34 -72.44 14.61
C VAL A 148 12.67 -72.65 15.33
N ASP A 149 12.88 -73.86 15.84
CA ASP A 149 14.03 -74.23 16.65
C ASP A 149 15.36 -74.19 15.87
N ARG A 150 16.47 -74.48 16.57
CA ARG A 150 17.80 -74.47 15.97
C ARG A 150 17.98 -75.60 14.95
N GLU A 151 17.17 -76.65 14.99
CA GLU A 151 17.16 -77.75 14.03
C GLU A 151 16.26 -77.45 12.81
N GLY A 152 15.47 -76.38 12.88
CA GLY A 152 14.55 -75.95 11.83
C GLY A 152 13.17 -76.59 11.92
N ARG A 153 12.80 -77.10 13.09
CA ARG A 153 11.50 -77.73 13.37
C ARG A 153 10.63 -76.81 14.21
N ILE A 154 9.34 -77.08 14.19
CA ILE A 154 8.38 -76.54 15.16
C ILE A 154 7.80 -77.68 15.99
N SER A 155 7.60 -77.40 17.27
CA SER A 155 6.97 -78.32 18.21
C SER A 155 5.64 -77.72 18.64
N ILE A 156 4.55 -78.27 18.14
CA ILE A 156 3.19 -77.89 18.52
C ILE A 156 2.72 -78.92 19.56
N PRO A 157 2.16 -78.52 20.70
CA PRO A 157 1.65 -79.47 21.69
C PRO A 157 0.68 -80.48 21.05
N ASN A 158 0.78 -81.74 21.48
CA ASN A 158 -0.02 -82.87 20.97
C ASN A 158 0.20 -83.25 19.49
N LEU A 159 1.23 -82.69 18.83
CA LEU A 159 1.64 -83.07 17.48
C LEU A 159 3.11 -83.50 17.44
N SER A 160 3.45 -84.37 16.50
CA SER A 160 4.85 -84.70 16.24
C SER A 160 5.60 -83.50 15.63
N PRO A 161 6.89 -83.26 15.99
CA PRO A 161 7.67 -82.15 15.45
C PRO A 161 7.69 -82.09 13.91
N VAL A 162 7.58 -80.89 13.35
CA VAL A 162 7.49 -80.66 11.89
C VAL A 162 8.69 -79.86 11.40
N GLN A 163 9.41 -80.35 10.38
CA GLN A 163 10.47 -79.60 9.74
C GLN A 163 9.88 -78.49 8.86
N VAL A 164 10.23 -77.23 9.13
CA VAL A 164 9.67 -76.07 8.41
C VAL A 164 10.74 -75.13 7.86
N ALA A 165 11.98 -75.19 8.37
CA ALA A 165 13.05 -74.33 7.88
C ALA A 165 13.41 -74.65 6.41
N GLY A 166 13.42 -73.61 5.58
CA GLY A 166 13.70 -73.72 4.15
C GLY A 166 12.47 -73.95 3.27
N LEU A 167 11.29 -74.13 3.85
CA LEU A 167 10.01 -74.15 3.14
C LEU A 167 9.46 -72.72 3.01
N THR A 168 8.67 -72.48 1.97
CA THR A 168 7.88 -71.26 1.84
C THR A 168 6.75 -71.25 2.86
N PHE A 169 6.29 -70.07 3.26
CA PHE A 169 5.21 -69.94 4.23
C PHE A 169 3.91 -70.64 3.78
N SER A 170 3.63 -70.65 2.48
CA SER A 170 2.50 -71.40 1.91
C SER A 170 2.65 -72.91 2.11
N GLU A 171 3.85 -73.45 1.86
CA GLU A 171 4.15 -74.87 2.07
C GLU A 171 4.07 -75.23 3.56
N VAL A 172 4.56 -74.36 4.45
CA VAL A 172 4.47 -74.56 5.90
C VAL A 172 3.01 -74.57 6.36
N LYS A 173 2.17 -73.66 5.85
CA LYS A 173 0.75 -73.60 6.17
C LYS A 173 0.01 -74.88 5.76
N GLU A 174 0.27 -75.38 4.56
CA GLU A 174 -0.36 -76.63 4.09
C GLU A 174 0.18 -77.84 4.85
N LEU A 175 1.49 -77.88 5.13
CA LEU A 175 2.12 -78.97 5.89
C LEU A 175 1.52 -79.08 7.31
N ILE A 176 1.39 -77.95 8.01
CA ILE A 176 0.79 -77.92 9.36
C ILE A 176 -0.69 -78.30 9.29
N LYS A 177 -1.42 -77.82 8.27
CA LYS A 177 -2.84 -78.17 8.07
C LYS A 177 -3.05 -79.67 7.90
N VAL A 178 -2.29 -80.30 7.00
CA VAL A 178 -2.35 -81.75 6.78
C VAL A 178 -1.98 -82.52 8.06
N LYS A 179 -0.94 -82.06 8.77
CA LYS A 179 -0.48 -82.68 10.02
C LYS A 179 -1.54 -82.65 11.13
N VAL A 180 -2.20 -81.49 11.31
CA VAL A 180 -3.25 -81.29 12.31
C VAL A 180 -4.48 -82.15 11.98
N GLU A 181 -4.92 -82.16 10.72
CA GLU A 181 -6.10 -82.94 10.30
C GLU A 181 -5.87 -84.47 10.43
N GLN A 182 -4.62 -84.94 10.34
CA GLN A 182 -4.25 -86.35 10.48
C GLN A 182 -4.09 -86.80 11.93
N GLU A 183 -3.48 -85.97 12.79
CA GLU A 183 -3.14 -86.35 14.17
C GLU A 183 -4.21 -85.89 15.19
N ILE A 184 -5.08 -84.91 14.85
CA ILE A 184 -6.15 -84.38 15.72
C ILE A 184 -7.49 -84.35 14.99
N ILE A 185 -8.36 -85.33 15.27
CA ILE A 185 -9.65 -85.50 14.59
C ILE A 185 -10.66 -84.40 14.99
N GLY A 186 -11.22 -83.71 14.00
CA GLY A 186 -12.28 -82.71 14.19
C GLY A 186 -11.78 -81.30 14.53
N VAL A 187 -10.48 -81.06 14.40
CA VAL A 187 -9.84 -79.75 14.59
C VAL A 187 -9.34 -79.21 13.24
N LYS A 188 -9.54 -77.91 13.02
CA LYS A 188 -8.98 -77.17 11.88
C LYS A 188 -7.94 -76.18 12.40
N VAL A 189 -7.03 -75.77 11.53
CA VAL A 189 -5.92 -74.87 11.89
C VAL A 189 -5.84 -73.65 10.98
N PHE A 190 -5.52 -72.51 11.58
CA PHE A 190 -5.09 -71.30 10.91
C PHE A 190 -3.66 -70.97 11.33
N VAL A 191 -2.77 -70.80 10.35
CA VAL A 191 -1.36 -70.45 10.59
C VAL A 191 -1.09 -69.06 10.05
N SER A 192 -0.51 -68.20 10.87
CA SER A 192 0.05 -66.88 10.52
C SER A 192 1.50 -66.77 11.02
N LEU A 193 2.27 -65.86 10.43
CA LEU A 193 3.60 -65.49 10.96
C LEU A 193 3.45 -64.47 12.09
N GLY A 194 4.20 -64.68 13.17
CA GLY A 194 4.38 -63.74 14.27
C GLY A 194 5.62 -62.88 14.04
N GLN A 195 6.51 -62.78 15.02
CA GLN A 195 7.78 -62.06 14.86
C GLN A 195 8.71 -62.77 13.88
N LEU A 196 9.22 -62.02 12.91
CA LEU A 196 10.27 -62.47 11.99
C LEU A 196 11.63 -62.46 12.69
N ARG A 197 12.52 -63.38 12.30
CA ARG A 197 13.87 -63.41 12.84
C ARG A 197 14.62 -62.11 12.52
N SER A 198 15.36 -61.63 13.50
CA SER A 198 16.32 -60.54 13.30
C SER A 198 17.56 -61.05 12.58
N MET A 199 18.05 -60.27 11.63
CA MET A 199 19.32 -60.50 10.95
C MET A 199 20.22 -59.28 11.03
N ARG A 200 21.53 -59.52 11.11
CA ARG A 200 22.53 -58.46 11.13
C ARG A 200 22.99 -58.14 9.70
N ILE A 201 22.94 -56.86 9.36
CA ILE A 201 23.50 -56.29 8.12
C ILE A 201 24.54 -55.22 8.46
N LEU A 202 25.35 -54.83 7.48
CA LEU A 202 26.23 -53.66 7.57
C LEU A 202 25.77 -52.58 6.58
N VAL A 203 25.71 -51.33 7.02
CA VAL A 203 25.52 -50.18 6.15
C VAL A 203 26.79 -49.33 6.24
N LEU A 204 27.51 -49.20 5.14
CA LEU A 204 28.89 -48.70 5.08
C LEU A 204 29.04 -47.63 3.98
N GLY A 205 30.12 -46.85 4.06
CA GLY A 205 30.40 -45.76 3.12
C GLY A 205 29.69 -44.47 3.54
N GLU A 206 29.17 -43.72 2.56
CA GLU A 206 28.50 -42.43 2.69
C GLU A 206 27.04 -42.54 3.19
N ALA A 207 26.79 -43.46 4.11
CA ALA A 207 25.54 -43.48 4.86
C ALA A 207 25.57 -42.37 5.94
N TYR A 208 24.40 -41.86 6.35
CA TYR A 208 24.35 -40.80 7.37
C TYR A 208 24.96 -41.27 8.70
N LYS A 209 24.58 -42.47 9.16
CA LYS A 209 25.28 -43.17 10.26
C LYS A 209 25.75 -44.55 9.80
N PRO A 210 27.00 -44.71 9.35
CA PRO A 210 27.52 -46.02 8.96
C PRO A 210 27.68 -46.92 10.19
N GLY A 211 27.34 -48.20 10.07
CA GLY A 211 27.38 -49.13 11.19
C GLY A 211 26.73 -50.48 10.90
N SER A 212 26.68 -51.33 11.93
CA SER A 212 25.96 -52.59 11.86
C SER A 212 24.56 -52.46 12.46
N TYR A 213 23.56 -52.93 11.73
CA TYR A 213 22.15 -52.82 12.09
C TYR A 213 21.51 -54.20 12.20
N ASN A 214 20.61 -54.35 13.17
CA ASN A 214 19.77 -55.53 13.32
C ASN A 214 18.41 -55.21 12.72
N VAL A 215 18.05 -55.91 11.65
CA VAL A 215 16.85 -55.64 10.83
C VAL A 215 16.03 -56.91 10.63
N SER A 216 14.81 -56.77 10.14
CA SER A 216 13.93 -57.90 9.82
C SER A 216 14.45 -58.70 8.63
N SER A 217 14.11 -59.99 8.53
CA SER A 217 14.46 -60.85 7.40
C SER A 217 13.85 -60.43 6.06
N LEU A 218 12.89 -59.49 6.06
CA LEU A 218 12.26 -58.92 4.87
C LEU A 218 12.88 -57.57 4.43
N THR A 219 13.83 -57.02 5.19
CA THR A 219 14.40 -55.70 4.93
C THR A 219 15.08 -55.61 3.56
N THR A 220 14.75 -54.58 2.79
CA THR A 220 15.34 -54.27 1.48
C THR A 220 16.47 -53.23 1.59
N VAL A 221 17.10 -52.87 0.46
CA VAL A 221 18.17 -51.87 0.42
C VAL A 221 17.64 -50.50 0.85
N SER A 222 16.48 -50.09 0.34
CA SER A 222 15.85 -48.80 0.68
C SER A 222 15.54 -48.68 2.17
N HIS A 223 15.02 -49.74 2.78
CA HIS A 223 14.77 -49.81 4.23
C HIS A 223 16.07 -49.74 5.04
N ALA A 224 17.14 -50.38 4.56
CA ALA A 224 18.43 -50.30 5.22
C ALA A 224 18.99 -48.86 5.24
N LEU A 225 18.79 -48.09 4.17
CA LEU A 225 19.16 -46.66 4.13
C LEU A 225 18.31 -45.83 5.09
N PHE A 226 17.03 -46.13 5.21
CA PHE A 226 16.14 -45.48 6.17
C PHE A 226 16.61 -45.72 7.62
N VAL A 227 16.91 -46.99 7.95
CA VAL A 227 17.40 -47.37 9.28
C VAL A 227 18.77 -46.73 9.59
N SER A 228 19.57 -46.36 8.59
CA SER A 228 20.82 -45.61 8.78
C SER A 228 20.64 -44.08 8.88
N GLY A 229 19.41 -43.58 8.86
CA GLY A 229 19.09 -42.13 8.87
C GLY A 229 19.31 -41.45 7.52
N GLY A 230 19.23 -42.25 6.45
CA GLY A 230 19.52 -41.87 5.08
C GLY A 230 21.00 -41.89 4.74
N VAL A 231 21.37 -41.03 3.81
CA VAL A 231 22.72 -40.88 3.29
C VAL A 231 23.34 -39.54 3.71
N SER A 232 24.67 -39.42 3.61
CA SER A 232 25.38 -38.14 3.74
C SER A 232 25.12 -37.23 2.52
N ASP A 233 25.52 -35.96 2.59
CA ASP A 233 25.41 -34.97 1.50
C ASP A 233 26.34 -35.23 0.32
N ILE A 234 27.37 -36.06 0.50
CA ILE A 234 28.33 -36.47 -0.54
C ILE A 234 28.09 -37.87 -1.06
N ALA A 235 26.97 -38.50 -0.70
CA ALA A 235 26.65 -39.88 -1.08
C ALA A 235 26.11 -40.00 -2.50
N SER A 236 26.45 -41.07 -3.22
CA SER A 236 25.79 -41.43 -4.47
C SER A 236 24.43 -42.03 -4.19
N LEU A 237 23.41 -41.48 -4.84
CA LEU A 237 22.06 -42.05 -4.81
C LEU A 237 21.84 -43.03 -5.96
N ARG A 238 22.72 -43.02 -6.97
CA ARG A 238 22.53 -43.79 -8.20
C ARG A 238 23.34 -45.08 -8.29
N ASN A 239 24.28 -45.30 -7.38
CA ASN A 239 25.21 -46.44 -7.41
C ASN A 239 25.36 -47.11 -6.03
N ILE A 240 24.26 -47.32 -5.32
CA ILE A 240 24.28 -48.00 -4.02
C ILE A 240 24.51 -49.50 -4.25
N GLN A 241 25.48 -50.11 -3.55
CA GLN A 241 25.91 -51.49 -3.83
C GLN A 241 25.53 -52.43 -2.69
N VAL A 242 24.96 -53.58 -2.99
CA VAL A 242 24.83 -54.68 -2.04
C VAL A 242 25.98 -55.66 -2.24
N LYS A 243 26.77 -55.88 -1.20
CA LYS A 243 27.92 -56.79 -1.21
C LYS A 243 27.66 -58.00 -0.32
N ARG A 244 27.79 -59.20 -0.89
CA ARG A 244 27.64 -60.49 -0.20
C ARG A 244 28.92 -61.30 -0.34
N ALA A 245 29.51 -61.69 0.78
CA ALA A 245 30.83 -62.37 0.81
C ALA A 245 31.91 -61.62 0.00
N GLY A 246 31.89 -60.28 0.04
CA GLY A 246 32.85 -59.42 -0.66
C GLY A 246 32.58 -59.17 -2.15
N LYS A 247 31.55 -59.79 -2.76
CA LYS A 247 31.17 -59.56 -4.16
C LYS A 247 29.92 -58.69 -4.25
N VAL A 248 29.87 -57.80 -5.24
CA VAL A 248 28.65 -57.01 -5.54
C VAL A 248 27.60 -57.95 -6.12
N VAL A 249 26.45 -58.04 -5.47
CA VAL A 249 25.33 -58.90 -5.88
C VAL A 249 24.15 -58.11 -6.46
N ALA A 250 24.04 -56.82 -6.16
CA ALA A 250 23.08 -55.91 -6.77
C ALA A 250 23.57 -54.46 -6.70
N ASN A 251 23.15 -53.66 -7.67
CA ASN A 251 23.29 -52.20 -7.67
C ASN A 251 21.89 -51.60 -7.61
N PHE A 252 21.69 -50.65 -6.71
CA PHE A 252 20.43 -49.97 -6.50
C PHE A 252 20.60 -48.49 -6.89
N ASP A 253 19.85 -48.08 -7.91
CA ASP A 253 19.72 -46.67 -8.30
C ASP A 253 18.42 -46.13 -7.70
N LEU A 254 18.57 -45.25 -6.72
CA LEU A 254 17.43 -44.63 -6.06
C LEU A 254 16.65 -43.70 -6.99
N TYR A 255 17.27 -43.15 -8.04
CA TYR A 255 16.56 -42.31 -9.01
C TYR A 255 15.52 -43.12 -9.80
N ASP A 256 15.77 -44.41 -10.05
CA ASP A 256 14.79 -45.28 -10.71
C ASP A 256 13.53 -45.40 -9.85
N LEU A 257 13.69 -45.50 -8.53
CA LEU A 257 12.57 -45.49 -7.59
C LEU A 257 11.89 -44.11 -7.50
N LEU A 258 12.66 -43.03 -7.35
CA LEU A 258 12.14 -41.67 -7.11
C LEU A 258 11.46 -41.03 -8.32
N ILE A 259 11.96 -41.34 -9.52
CA ILE A 259 11.54 -40.70 -10.77
C ILE A 259 10.60 -41.61 -11.54
N HIS A 260 10.90 -42.92 -11.61
CA HIS A 260 10.14 -43.88 -12.41
C HIS A 260 9.24 -44.80 -11.57
N GLY A 261 9.39 -44.81 -10.24
CA GLY A 261 8.66 -45.75 -9.37
C GLY A 261 9.13 -47.19 -9.53
N ASP A 262 10.31 -47.42 -10.11
CA ASP A 262 10.84 -48.76 -10.34
C ASP A 262 11.60 -49.26 -9.10
N SER A 263 11.09 -50.32 -8.49
CA SER A 263 11.67 -50.96 -7.30
C SER A 263 12.34 -52.30 -7.63
N SER A 264 12.53 -52.68 -8.91
CA SER A 264 13.01 -54.02 -9.29
C SER A 264 14.38 -54.37 -8.70
N ASN A 265 15.22 -53.35 -8.48
CA ASN A 265 16.57 -53.50 -7.93
C ASN A 265 16.65 -53.26 -6.41
N ASP A 266 15.53 -52.98 -5.74
CA ASP A 266 15.46 -52.89 -4.28
C ASP A 266 15.36 -54.28 -3.64
N ILE A 267 16.45 -55.04 -3.76
CA ILE A 267 16.47 -56.46 -3.36
C ILE A 267 16.35 -56.65 -1.85
N THR A 268 15.73 -57.75 -1.42
CA THR A 268 15.75 -58.19 -0.01
C THR A 268 17.16 -58.60 0.40
N LEU A 269 17.60 -58.10 1.56
CA LEU A 269 18.92 -58.37 2.12
C LEU A 269 18.97 -59.75 2.77
N LYS A 270 20.18 -60.28 2.93
CA LYS A 270 20.46 -61.54 3.64
C LYS A 270 21.40 -61.30 4.82
N PRO A 271 21.43 -62.22 5.81
CA PRO A 271 22.36 -62.13 6.92
C PRO A 271 23.81 -61.99 6.45
N GLY A 272 24.52 -60.97 6.95
CA GLY A 272 25.90 -60.67 6.59
C GLY A 272 26.10 -59.85 5.31
N ASP A 273 25.02 -59.39 4.66
CA ASP A 273 25.13 -58.44 3.55
C ASP A 273 25.66 -57.09 4.03
N ALA A 274 26.45 -56.43 3.18
CA ALA A 274 26.93 -55.07 3.35
C ALA A 274 26.32 -54.16 2.28
N VAL A 275 25.46 -53.23 2.68
CA VAL A 275 24.99 -52.12 1.85
C VAL A 275 26.06 -51.04 1.86
N PHE A 276 26.75 -50.86 0.75
CA PHE A 276 27.84 -49.91 0.59
C PHE A 276 27.37 -48.72 -0.26
N VAL A 277 27.38 -47.53 0.33
CA VAL A 277 27.03 -46.27 -0.32
C VAL A 277 28.32 -45.56 -0.75
N PRO A 278 28.64 -45.49 -2.05
CA PRO A 278 29.82 -44.76 -2.51
C PRO A 278 29.59 -43.24 -2.49
N SER A 279 30.66 -42.47 -2.67
CA SER A 279 30.56 -41.02 -2.87
C SER A 279 29.93 -40.68 -4.22
N VAL A 280 29.27 -39.53 -4.28
CA VAL A 280 28.54 -39.01 -5.44
C VAL A 280 29.46 -38.79 -6.63
N GLY A 281 28.95 -39.13 -7.83
CA GLY A 281 29.65 -38.89 -9.09
C GLY A 281 29.52 -37.45 -9.60
N ALA A 282 29.63 -37.30 -10.92
CA ALA A 282 29.47 -36.02 -11.59
C ALA A 282 28.07 -35.43 -11.33
N GLN A 283 28.01 -34.12 -11.09
CA GLN A 283 26.75 -33.43 -10.78
C GLN A 283 26.47 -32.29 -11.75
N VAL A 284 25.17 -32.05 -12.01
CA VAL A 284 24.71 -30.91 -12.82
C VAL A 284 23.60 -30.17 -12.10
N THR A 285 23.74 -28.85 -12.04
CA THR A 285 22.71 -27.97 -11.48
C THR A 285 21.70 -27.60 -12.56
N VAL A 286 20.41 -27.82 -12.31
CA VAL A 286 19.33 -27.39 -13.21
C VAL A 286 18.40 -26.43 -12.48
N GLU A 287 18.26 -25.21 -13.01
CA GLU A 287 17.53 -24.11 -12.36
C GLU A 287 16.68 -23.28 -13.34
N GLY A 288 15.84 -22.39 -12.80
CA GLY A 288 14.94 -21.52 -13.57
C GLY A 288 13.57 -22.15 -13.83
N LEU A 289 13.03 -22.01 -15.04
CA LEU A 289 11.69 -22.49 -15.41
C LEU A 289 11.63 -24.00 -15.71
N VAL A 290 12.03 -24.79 -14.73
CA VAL A 290 11.86 -26.25 -14.71
C VAL A 290 10.87 -26.65 -13.65
N LYS A 291 10.24 -27.82 -13.79
CA LYS A 291 9.28 -28.31 -12.78
C LYS A 291 9.97 -28.68 -11.48
N ARG A 292 11.18 -29.24 -11.57
CA ARG A 292 11.98 -29.69 -10.43
C ARG A 292 13.41 -29.12 -10.53
N PRO A 293 13.63 -27.89 -10.02
CA PRO A 293 14.97 -27.34 -9.93
C PRO A 293 15.75 -28.09 -8.83
N ALA A 294 16.87 -28.70 -9.18
CA ALA A 294 17.71 -29.47 -8.27
C ALA A 294 19.14 -29.64 -8.83
N ILE A 295 20.05 -30.11 -7.99
CA ILE A 295 21.36 -30.63 -8.42
C ILE A 295 21.21 -32.14 -8.62
N PHE A 296 21.48 -32.65 -9.82
CA PHE A 296 21.29 -34.03 -10.21
C PHE A 296 22.62 -34.76 -10.38
N GLU A 297 22.70 -36.01 -9.91
CA GLU A 297 23.84 -36.91 -10.15
C GLU A 297 23.74 -37.57 -11.54
N LEU A 298 24.83 -37.52 -12.31
CA LEU A 298 24.93 -38.08 -13.66
C LEU A 298 25.54 -39.49 -13.67
N LYS A 299 24.96 -40.37 -14.50
CA LYS A 299 25.60 -41.58 -15.01
C LYS A 299 26.54 -41.25 -16.16
N LYS A 300 27.50 -42.14 -16.40
CA LYS A 300 28.45 -42.00 -17.52
C LYS A 300 27.70 -42.03 -18.86
N GLY A 301 27.77 -40.92 -19.60
CA GLY A 301 27.15 -40.79 -20.93
C GLY A 301 25.70 -40.33 -20.93
N GLU A 302 25.17 -39.84 -19.80
CA GLU A 302 23.79 -39.36 -19.70
C GLU A 302 23.54 -38.12 -20.55
N THR A 303 22.38 -38.09 -21.19
CA THR A 303 22.02 -37.10 -22.20
C THR A 303 21.31 -35.90 -21.61
N ALA A 304 21.31 -34.77 -22.33
CA ALA A 304 20.55 -33.58 -21.95
C ALA A 304 19.03 -33.85 -21.84
N LYS A 305 18.50 -34.81 -22.62
CA LYS A 305 17.09 -35.20 -22.61
C LYS A 305 16.73 -35.96 -21.34
N GLU A 306 17.59 -36.89 -20.92
CA GLU A 306 17.42 -37.63 -19.66
C GLU A 306 17.52 -36.68 -18.46
N LEU A 307 18.49 -35.75 -18.47
CA LEU A 307 18.61 -34.71 -17.46
C LEU A 307 17.34 -33.85 -17.37
N LEU A 308 16.77 -33.44 -18.51
CA LEU A 308 15.53 -32.68 -18.53
C LEU A 308 14.34 -33.50 -18.01
N ALA A 309 14.30 -34.81 -18.27
CA ALA A 309 13.31 -35.71 -17.70
C ALA A 309 13.45 -35.81 -16.17
N MET A 310 14.67 -35.88 -15.65
CA MET A 310 14.94 -35.85 -14.21
C MET A 310 14.47 -34.54 -13.56
N ALA A 311 14.61 -33.41 -14.26
CA ALA A 311 14.08 -32.11 -13.86
C ALA A 311 12.54 -31.96 -14.03
N GLY A 312 11.84 -33.03 -14.44
CA GLY A 312 10.39 -33.05 -14.65
C GLY A 312 9.91 -32.29 -15.89
N GLY A 313 10.83 -31.89 -16.77
CA GLY A 313 10.56 -31.06 -17.93
C GLY A 313 10.46 -29.56 -17.61
N LEU A 314 10.23 -28.77 -18.66
CA LEU A 314 10.14 -27.32 -18.59
C LEU A 314 8.75 -26.86 -18.13
N LYS A 315 8.70 -25.73 -17.41
CA LYS A 315 7.46 -25.01 -17.13
C LYS A 315 7.00 -24.22 -18.38
N PRO A 316 5.69 -23.96 -18.55
CA PRO A 316 5.21 -23.04 -19.58
C PRO A 316 5.90 -21.67 -19.44
N GLY A 317 6.32 -21.09 -20.57
CA GLY A 317 7.04 -19.81 -20.59
C GLY A 317 8.57 -19.92 -20.42
N ALA A 318 9.13 -21.12 -20.33
CA ALA A 318 10.57 -21.32 -20.45
C ALA A 318 11.03 -21.04 -21.89
N TYR A 319 12.13 -20.29 -22.04
CA TYR A 319 12.73 -20.04 -23.35
C TYR A 319 13.64 -21.21 -23.75
N THR A 320 13.07 -22.16 -24.50
CA THR A 320 13.69 -23.44 -24.83
C THR A 320 14.86 -23.35 -25.81
N LYS A 321 14.87 -22.32 -26.66
CA LYS A 321 15.86 -22.18 -27.76
C LYS A 321 17.24 -21.77 -27.29
N ASN A 322 17.33 -21.01 -26.19
CA ASN A 322 18.59 -20.50 -25.67
C ASN A 322 18.65 -20.69 -24.15
N ALA A 323 18.69 -21.94 -23.70
CA ALA A 323 19.06 -22.21 -22.32
C ALA A 323 20.53 -21.86 -22.11
N VAL A 324 20.84 -21.25 -20.98
CA VAL A 324 22.21 -20.83 -20.65
C VAL A 324 22.85 -21.93 -19.82
N VAL A 325 23.98 -22.45 -20.27
CA VAL A 325 24.79 -23.42 -19.51
C VAL A 325 26.10 -22.76 -19.11
N GLU A 326 26.33 -22.64 -17.81
CA GLU A 326 27.63 -22.23 -17.26
C GLU A 326 28.46 -23.49 -17.02
N ARG A 327 29.59 -23.61 -17.71
CA ARG A 327 30.51 -24.75 -17.61
C ARG A 327 31.84 -24.33 -17.01
N PHE A 328 32.40 -25.17 -16.16
CA PHE A 328 33.73 -24.99 -15.60
C PHE A 328 34.74 -25.85 -16.36
N ASN A 329 35.69 -25.23 -17.06
CA ASN A 329 36.74 -25.94 -17.79
C ASN A 329 38.10 -25.30 -17.48
N ASN A 330 39.07 -26.08 -16.98
CA ASN A 330 40.46 -25.67 -16.76
C ASN A 330 40.64 -24.27 -16.10
N ASN A 331 40.03 -24.06 -14.93
CA ASN A 331 40.03 -22.79 -14.17
C ASN A 331 39.36 -21.59 -14.87
N ARG A 332 38.56 -21.80 -15.92
CA ARG A 332 37.75 -20.77 -16.57
C ARG A 332 36.26 -21.14 -16.58
N LYS A 333 35.41 -20.12 -16.47
CA LYS A 333 33.97 -20.24 -16.72
C LYS A 333 33.72 -20.02 -18.21
N GLU A 334 33.03 -20.95 -18.84
CA GLU A 334 32.51 -20.86 -20.20
C GLU A 334 30.97 -20.79 -20.15
N VAL A 335 30.36 -20.06 -21.08
CA VAL A 335 28.90 -19.98 -21.21
C VAL A 335 28.51 -20.56 -22.56
N LEU A 336 27.75 -21.65 -22.54
CA LEU A 336 27.19 -22.29 -23.72
C LEU A 336 25.71 -21.89 -23.86
N THR A 337 25.26 -21.73 -25.10
CA THR A 337 23.83 -21.58 -25.41
C THR A 337 23.35 -22.87 -26.04
N VAL A 338 22.32 -23.47 -25.44
CA VAL A 338 21.80 -24.78 -25.87
C VAL A 338 20.32 -24.69 -26.22
N ASP A 339 19.97 -25.23 -27.38
CA ASP A 339 18.58 -25.36 -27.83
C ASP A 339 18.00 -26.70 -27.35
N PHE A 340 17.15 -26.64 -26.32
CA PHE A 340 16.42 -27.77 -25.76
C PHE A 340 15.08 -28.04 -26.48
N SER A 341 14.76 -27.30 -27.55
CA SER A 341 13.60 -27.58 -28.41
C SER A 341 13.91 -28.45 -29.62
N ALA A 342 15.19 -28.63 -29.96
CA ALA A 342 15.61 -29.51 -31.04
C ALA A 342 15.40 -30.99 -30.68
N GLU A 343 15.07 -31.83 -31.67
CA GLU A 343 14.96 -33.29 -31.48
C GLU A 343 16.29 -33.92 -31.03
N ASN A 344 17.40 -33.43 -31.58
CA ASN A 344 18.76 -33.79 -31.19
C ASN A 344 19.44 -32.61 -30.50
N ILE A 345 19.46 -32.63 -29.16
CA ILE A 345 20.09 -31.59 -28.35
C ILE A 345 21.61 -31.75 -28.47
N ASN A 346 22.29 -30.79 -29.10
CA ASN A 346 23.75 -30.77 -29.25
C ASN A 346 24.45 -30.29 -27.96
N TYR A 347 24.25 -31.03 -26.88
CA TYR A 347 24.86 -30.76 -25.57
C TYR A 347 24.94 -32.06 -24.77
N ILE A 348 26.12 -32.33 -24.23
CA ILE A 348 26.37 -33.45 -23.32
C ILE A 348 26.66 -32.86 -21.95
N PRO A 349 25.83 -33.14 -20.93
CA PRO A 349 26.04 -32.73 -19.55
C PRO A 349 27.42 -33.18 -19.02
N GLN A 350 28.10 -32.27 -18.32
CA GLN A 350 29.40 -32.52 -17.68
C GLN A 350 29.36 -32.12 -16.22
N ASP A 351 30.28 -32.68 -15.44
CA ASP A 351 30.42 -32.35 -14.02
C ASP A 351 30.59 -30.83 -13.80
N GLY A 352 29.82 -30.29 -12.86
CA GLY A 352 29.83 -28.87 -12.51
C GLY A 352 29.04 -27.96 -13.46
N ASP A 353 28.42 -28.48 -14.53
CA ASP A 353 27.57 -27.65 -15.38
C ASP A 353 26.38 -27.09 -14.59
N ARG A 354 26.04 -25.83 -14.87
CA ARG A 354 24.85 -25.17 -14.34
C ARG A 354 23.97 -24.68 -15.49
N ILE A 355 22.80 -25.28 -15.62
CA ILE A 355 21.83 -25.01 -16.67
C ILE A 355 20.72 -24.13 -16.11
N ARG A 356 20.55 -22.94 -16.70
CA ARG A 356 19.49 -21.99 -16.35
C ARG A 356 18.50 -21.81 -17.50
N PHE A 357 17.24 -22.11 -17.22
CA PHE A 357 16.13 -21.86 -18.15
C PHE A 357 15.45 -20.52 -17.84
N ASN A 358 15.65 -19.53 -18.71
CA ASN A 358 15.09 -18.18 -18.56
C ASN A 358 13.63 -18.10 -19.04
N THR A 359 12.92 -17.03 -18.66
CA THR A 359 11.59 -16.69 -19.19
C THR A 359 11.67 -16.31 -20.66
N ILE A 360 10.66 -16.67 -21.46
CA ILE A 360 10.43 -16.05 -22.77
C ILE A 360 10.27 -14.54 -22.62
N SER A 361 10.58 -13.78 -23.69
CA SER A 361 10.36 -12.33 -23.72
C SER A 361 8.89 -12.01 -23.45
N SER A 362 8.65 -10.95 -22.66
CA SER A 362 7.31 -10.40 -22.40
C SER A 362 6.69 -9.70 -23.63
N GLN A 363 7.46 -9.54 -24.72
CA GLN A 363 6.97 -8.93 -25.95
C GLN A 363 6.07 -9.89 -26.74
N TYR A 364 4.78 -9.57 -26.78
CA TYR A 364 3.84 -10.23 -27.67
C TYR A 364 4.08 -9.81 -29.13
N LYS A 365 4.42 -10.77 -30.01
CA LYS A 365 4.39 -10.55 -31.46
C LYS A 365 2.95 -10.42 -31.95
N ASN A 366 2.71 -9.57 -32.96
CA ASN A 366 1.40 -9.38 -33.59
C ASN A 366 0.29 -9.04 -32.60
N SER A 367 0.55 -8.07 -31.73
CA SER A 367 -0.44 -7.58 -30.76
C SER A 367 -0.58 -6.07 -30.83
N VAL A 368 -1.73 -5.55 -30.39
CA VAL A 368 -1.92 -4.15 -30.04
C VAL A 368 -2.17 -4.04 -28.54
N ASN A 369 -1.69 -2.99 -27.90
CA ASN A 369 -1.85 -2.82 -26.45
C ASN A 369 -2.84 -1.70 -26.18
N LEU A 370 -3.86 -1.96 -25.36
CA LEU A 370 -4.85 -0.98 -24.91
C LEU A 370 -4.56 -0.60 -23.46
N ILE A 371 -4.35 0.71 -23.21
CA ILE A 371 -3.97 1.29 -21.93
C ILE A 371 -4.82 2.54 -21.67
N GLY A 372 -5.01 2.92 -20.39
CA GLY A 372 -5.69 4.14 -19.99
C GLY A 372 -7.07 3.89 -19.38
N ALA A 373 -8.02 4.82 -19.55
CA ALA A 373 -9.34 4.76 -18.92
C ALA A 373 -10.30 3.72 -19.56
N VAL A 374 -9.92 2.45 -19.52
CA VAL A 374 -10.63 1.32 -20.17
C VAL A 374 -10.99 0.22 -19.18
N VAL A 375 -12.07 -0.52 -19.45
CA VAL A 375 -12.52 -1.62 -18.56
C VAL A 375 -11.60 -2.84 -18.69
N ARG A 376 -11.13 -3.11 -19.91
CA ARG A 376 -10.36 -4.32 -20.25
C ARG A 376 -9.01 -3.95 -20.88
N PRO A 377 -8.07 -3.43 -20.09
CA PRO A 377 -6.71 -3.21 -20.57
C PRO A 377 -5.97 -4.50 -20.89
N GLY A 378 -5.02 -4.44 -21.81
CA GLY A 378 -4.31 -5.66 -22.21
C GLY A 378 -3.79 -5.64 -23.63
N SER A 379 -3.16 -6.76 -23.99
CA SER A 379 -2.72 -7.04 -25.35
C SER A 379 -3.85 -7.75 -26.09
N TYR A 380 -4.22 -7.21 -27.24
CA TYR A 380 -5.22 -7.75 -28.16
C TYR A 380 -4.51 -8.29 -29.39
N GLN A 381 -5.02 -9.38 -29.95
CA GLN A 381 -4.47 -9.95 -31.18
C GLN A 381 -4.56 -8.93 -32.33
N TRP A 382 -3.44 -8.72 -33.01
CA TRP A 382 -3.36 -7.97 -34.26
C TRP A 382 -3.35 -8.90 -35.46
N HIS A 383 -4.07 -8.49 -36.51
CA HIS A 383 -3.97 -9.04 -37.85
C HIS A 383 -4.13 -7.89 -38.86
N GLN A 384 -3.72 -8.11 -40.11
CA GLN A 384 -3.89 -7.12 -41.16
C GLN A 384 -5.37 -6.71 -41.30
N GLY A 385 -5.63 -5.42 -41.44
CA GLY A 385 -6.96 -4.84 -41.56
C GLY A 385 -7.67 -4.53 -40.24
N LYS A 386 -7.09 -4.88 -39.09
CA LYS A 386 -7.66 -4.57 -37.77
C LYS A 386 -7.72 -3.06 -37.52
N ARG A 387 -8.82 -2.57 -36.94
CA ARG A 387 -9.05 -1.16 -36.61
C ARG A 387 -9.32 -0.93 -35.12
N ILE A 388 -9.43 0.34 -34.72
CA ILE A 388 -9.77 0.73 -33.34
C ILE A 388 -11.12 0.14 -32.92
N SER A 389 -12.12 0.18 -33.79
CA SER A 389 -13.46 -0.36 -33.53
C SER A 389 -13.50 -1.87 -33.30
N ASP A 390 -12.46 -2.62 -33.71
CA ASP A 390 -12.32 -4.04 -33.39
C ASP A 390 -11.85 -4.29 -31.95
N VAL A 391 -11.16 -3.30 -31.37
CA VAL A 391 -10.64 -3.33 -30.00
C VAL A 391 -11.64 -2.70 -29.03
N LEU A 392 -12.20 -1.54 -29.38
CA LEU A 392 -13.19 -0.80 -28.61
C LEU A 392 -14.54 -0.85 -29.35
N LYS A 393 -15.49 -1.62 -28.82
CA LYS A 393 -16.78 -1.90 -29.47
C LYS A 393 -17.94 -1.13 -28.84
N SER A 394 -17.83 -0.76 -27.57
CA SER A 394 -18.90 -0.10 -26.84
C SER A 394 -18.37 0.92 -25.83
N VAL A 395 -18.87 2.15 -25.89
CA VAL A 395 -18.56 3.21 -24.92
C VAL A 395 -18.86 2.76 -23.49
N ARG A 396 -20.00 2.10 -23.25
CA ARG A 396 -20.40 1.67 -21.90
C ARG A 396 -19.77 0.35 -21.46
N GLY A 397 -19.32 -0.47 -22.41
CA GLY A 397 -18.78 -1.81 -22.13
C GLY A 397 -17.26 -1.87 -22.03
N ASP A 398 -16.56 -1.00 -22.77
CA ASP A 398 -15.11 -1.05 -22.94
C ASP A 398 -14.38 0.12 -22.29
N LEU A 399 -15.07 1.22 -21.98
CA LEU A 399 -14.49 2.42 -21.36
C LEU A 399 -14.93 2.59 -19.91
N LEU A 400 -14.05 3.14 -19.08
CA LEU A 400 -14.42 3.52 -17.71
C LEU A 400 -15.32 4.77 -17.72
N PRO A 401 -16.17 5.00 -16.70
CA PRO A 401 -17.08 6.15 -16.65
C PRO A 401 -16.40 7.51 -16.81
N GLN A 402 -15.17 7.64 -16.31
CA GLN A 402 -14.35 8.84 -16.41
C GLN A 402 -13.61 8.99 -17.73
N ALA A 403 -13.68 8.02 -18.65
CA ALA A 403 -12.95 8.08 -19.91
C ALA A 403 -13.32 9.34 -20.71
N ASP A 404 -12.33 9.95 -21.34
CA ASP A 404 -12.51 10.99 -22.32
C ASP A 404 -12.92 10.34 -23.64
N LEU A 405 -14.09 10.74 -24.14
CA LEU A 405 -14.65 10.18 -25.36
C LEU A 405 -14.16 10.91 -26.61
N SER A 406 -13.64 12.12 -26.45
CA SER A 406 -13.21 12.98 -27.56
C SER A 406 -11.74 12.82 -27.92
N TYR A 407 -10.96 12.15 -27.06
CA TYR A 407 -9.50 12.12 -27.19
C TYR A 407 -8.90 10.76 -26.86
N GLY A 408 -8.34 10.11 -27.87
CA GLY A 408 -7.51 8.92 -27.77
C GLY A 408 -6.28 9.02 -28.66
N LEU A 409 -5.24 8.27 -28.32
CA LEU A 409 -3.98 8.23 -29.07
C LEU A 409 -3.64 6.82 -29.53
N VAL A 410 -3.12 6.69 -30.74
CA VAL A 410 -2.36 5.52 -31.19
C VAL A 410 -0.89 5.93 -31.29
N VAL A 411 -0.08 5.34 -30.42
CA VAL A 411 1.39 5.46 -30.46
C VAL A 411 1.94 4.31 -31.28
N ARG A 412 2.61 4.64 -32.39
CA ARG A 412 3.12 3.68 -33.36
C ARG A 412 4.63 3.78 -33.47
N GLU A 413 5.30 2.64 -33.39
CA GLU A 413 6.73 2.53 -33.65
C GLU A 413 6.99 2.53 -35.16
N VAL A 414 7.97 3.32 -35.63
CA VAL A 414 8.24 3.52 -37.07
C VAL A 414 9.53 2.88 -37.55
N ASN A 415 10.43 2.51 -36.64
CA ASN A 415 11.72 1.91 -36.99
C ASN A 415 12.24 1.03 -35.86
N ILE A 416 13.30 0.27 -36.17
CA ILE A 416 13.98 -0.63 -35.22
C ILE A 416 14.65 0.10 -34.05
N ASN A 417 14.84 1.42 -34.15
CA ASN A 417 15.43 2.24 -33.07
C ASN A 417 14.37 2.58 -32.01
N GLY A 418 13.11 2.16 -32.21
CA GLY A 418 12.01 2.46 -31.31
C GLY A 418 11.51 3.89 -31.43
N ASP A 419 11.73 4.56 -32.57
CA ASP A 419 11.14 5.89 -32.78
C ASP A 419 9.62 5.77 -32.87
N ILE A 420 8.92 6.69 -32.24
CA ILE A 420 7.46 6.74 -32.23
C ILE A 420 6.92 7.89 -33.07
N GLN A 421 5.75 7.65 -33.65
CA GLN A 421 4.83 8.66 -34.17
C GLN A 421 3.48 8.52 -33.47
N VAL A 422 2.74 9.62 -33.36
CA VAL A 422 1.47 9.65 -32.64
C VAL A 422 0.35 9.97 -33.63
N HIS A 423 -0.74 9.22 -33.54
CA HIS A 423 -2.00 9.48 -34.24
C HIS A 423 -3.12 9.74 -33.23
N GLN A 424 -3.97 10.73 -33.48
CA GLN A 424 -5.06 11.12 -32.60
C GLN A 424 -6.37 10.67 -33.23
N PHE A 425 -7.33 10.31 -32.40
CA PHE A 425 -8.69 9.98 -32.83
C PHE A 425 -9.69 10.35 -31.74
N ASP A 426 -10.92 10.64 -32.15
CA ASP A 426 -12.08 10.71 -31.26
C ASP A 426 -12.57 9.29 -30.94
N VAL A 427 -12.60 8.95 -29.66
CA VAL A 427 -12.87 7.59 -29.17
C VAL A 427 -14.32 7.19 -29.46
N ALA A 428 -15.28 8.09 -29.26
CA ALA A 428 -16.68 7.82 -29.53
C ALA A 428 -16.94 7.63 -31.03
N LEU A 429 -16.36 8.49 -31.88
CA LEU A 429 -16.48 8.39 -33.33
C LEU A 429 -15.81 7.12 -33.88
N ALA A 430 -14.67 6.71 -33.32
CA ALA A 430 -14.02 5.46 -33.69
C ALA A 430 -14.90 4.23 -33.36
N ILE A 431 -15.54 4.21 -32.19
CA ILE A 431 -16.44 3.12 -31.79
C ILE A 431 -17.64 2.96 -32.74
N ILE A 432 -18.18 4.08 -33.25
CA ILE A 432 -19.26 4.07 -34.26
C ILE A 432 -18.75 3.92 -35.70
N LYS A 433 -17.46 3.58 -35.89
CA LYS A 433 -16.82 3.29 -37.19
C LYS A 433 -16.80 4.48 -38.16
N ASN A 434 -16.67 5.70 -37.64
CA ASN A 434 -16.38 6.86 -38.47
C ASN A 434 -15.02 6.65 -39.18
N SER A 435 -14.97 6.85 -40.51
CA SER A 435 -13.79 6.51 -41.32
C SER A 435 -12.52 7.28 -40.98
N GLU A 436 -12.66 8.52 -40.50
CA GLU A 436 -11.53 9.39 -40.14
C GLU A 436 -10.94 8.99 -38.78
N ASN A 437 -11.79 8.56 -37.84
CA ASN A 437 -11.41 8.27 -36.46
C ASN A 437 -11.15 6.77 -36.19
N ASP A 438 -11.74 5.86 -36.97
CA ASP A 438 -11.54 4.41 -36.81
C ASP A 438 -10.22 3.96 -37.46
N LEU A 439 -9.09 4.41 -36.91
CA LEU A 439 -7.77 4.21 -37.52
C LEU A 439 -7.41 2.73 -37.71
N ALA A 440 -6.73 2.42 -38.82
CA ALA A 440 -6.14 1.10 -39.03
C ALA A 440 -4.93 0.90 -38.12
N LEU A 441 -4.90 -0.23 -37.43
CA LEU A 441 -3.87 -0.60 -36.47
C LEU A 441 -2.75 -1.40 -37.13
N SER A 442 -1.54 -1.25 -36.61
CA SER A 442 -0.33 -2.00 -36.96
C SER A 442 0.13 -2.87 -35.79
N ALA A 443 0.96 -3.88 -36.08
CA ALA A 443 1.56 -4.69 -35.03
C ALA A 443 2.35 -3.80 -34.06
N ASN A 444 2.20 -4.06 -32.77
CA ASN A 444 2.81 -3.34 -31.64
C ASN A 444 2.26 -1.92 -31.38
N ASP A 445 1.22 -1.48 -32.08
CA ASP A 445 0.54 -0.23 -31.77
C ASP A 445 0.05 -0.20 -30.32
N LYS A 446 0.08 0.99 -29.72
CA LYS A 446 -0.45 1.23 -28.39
C LYS A 446 -1.58 2.24 -28.46
N ILE A 447 -2.76 1.83 -28.02
CA ILE A 447 -3.96 2.64 -27.96
C ILE A 447 -4.07 3.15 -26.52
N ILE A 448 -4.13 4.47 -26.36
CA ILE A 448 -4.17 5.16 -25.07
C ILE A 448 -5.45 5.96 -24.98
N ILE A 449 -6.23 5.68 -23.93
CA ILE A 449 -7.48 6.39 -23.63
C ILE A 449 -7.31 7.21 -22.35
N PHE A 450 -7.64 8.48 -22.39
CA PHE A 450 -7.40 9.38 -21.25
C PHE A 450 -8.60 9.44 -20.32
N SER A 451 -8.39 9.86 -19.09
CA SER A 451 -9.46 10.35 -18.22
C SER A 451 -9.82 11.78 -18.63
N ARG A 452 -11.09 12.14 -18.46
CA ARG A 452 -11.58 13.52 -18.53
C ARG A 452 -11.26 14.35 -17.28
N PHE A 453 -10.45 13.82 -16.37
CA PHE A 453 -10.02 14.51 -15.16
C PHE A 453 -8.50 14.51 -15.08
N GLU A 454 -7.92 15.64 -14.71
CA GLU A 454 -6.50 15.72 -14.35
C GLU A 454 -6.29 15.45 -12.85
N GLU A 455 -7.19 15.96 -12.01
CA GLU A 455 -7.08 15.87 -10.55
C GLU A 455 -7.79 14.64 -9.97
N LYS A 456 -7.12 13.98 -9.03
CA LYS A 456 -7.66 12.81 -8.32
C LYS A 456 -8.91 13.15 -7.51
N GLN A 457 -8.96 14.32 -6.85
CA GLN A 457 -10.11 14.72 -6.04
C GLN A 457 -11.36 14.97 -6.92
N ALA A 458 -11.19 15.67 -8.04
CA ALA A 458 -12.26 15.92 -8.99
C ALA A 458 -12.84 14.62 -9.56
N GLU A 459 -11.96 13.68 -9.95
CA GLU A 459 -12.40 12.37 -10.43
C GLU A 459 -13.15 11.59 -9.34
N GLN A 460 -12.62 11.53 -8.12
CA GLN A 460 -13.26 10.84 -7.00
C GLN A 460 -14.65 11.42 -6.69
N LEU A 461 -14.78 12.75 -6.69
CA LEU A 461 -16.05 13.43 -6.47
C LEU A 461 -17.04 13.10 -7.58
N ALA A 462 -16.61 13.15 -8.85
CA ALA A 462 -17.45 12.79 -9.98
C ALA A 462 -17.94 11.34 -9.91
N LEU A 463 -17.05 10.40 -9.61
CA LEU A 463 -17.38 8.97 -9.50
C LEU A 463 -18.30 8.68 -8.31
N LYS A 464 -18.11 9.36 -7.18
CA LYS A 464 -19.00 9.24 -6.01
C LYS A 464 -20.42 9.67 -6.35
N ASN A 465 -20.58 10.72 -7.15
CA ASN A 465 -21.88 11.21 -7.58
C ASN A 465 -22.57 10.31 -8.63
N MET A 466 -21.84 9.39 -9.26
CA MET A 466 -22.38 8.45 -10.26
C MET A 466 -23.10 7.23 -9.66
N ALA A 467 -23.22 7.12 -8.33
CA ALA A 467 -23.91 6.02 -7.64
C ALA A 467 -23.45 4.61 -8.06
N LEU A 468 -22.11 4.40 -8.13
CA LEU A 468 -21.52 3.11 -8.52
C LEU A 468 -21.85 1.99 -7.51
N SER A 469 -22.15 0.80 -8.02
CA SER A 469 -22.32 -0.41 -7.21
C SER A 469 -20.98 -0.89 -6.61
N GLN A 470 -21.02 -1.65 -5.50
CA GLN A 470 -19.80 -2.22 -4.88
C GLN A 470 -18.97 -3.03 -5.87
N LYS A 471 -19.61 -3.86 -6.69
CA LYS A 471 -18.94 -4.66 -7.73
C LYS A 471 -18.21 -3.78 -8.76
N GLN A 472 -18.75 -2.61 -9.10
CA GLN A 472 -18.10 -1.67 -10.00
C GLN A 472 -16.90 -0.97 -9.35
N GLN A 473 -16.98 -0.65 -8.05
CA GLN A 473 -15.87 -0.06 -7.30
C GLN A 473 -14.69 -1.03 -7.19
N GLU A 474 -14.95 -2.31 -6.89
CA GLU A 474 -13.92 -3.35 -6.86
C GLU A 474 -13.28 -3.57 -8.24
N GLN A 475 -14.10 -3.62 -9.30
CA GLN A 475 -13.63 -3.71 -10.67
C GLN A 475 -12.69 -2.54 -11.01
N GLN A 476 -13.07 -1.32 -10.61
CA GLN A 476 -12.27 -0.13 -10.86
C GLN A 476 -10.91 -0.19 -10.14
N LEU A 477 -10.89 -0.58 -8.86
CA LEU A 477 -9.65 -0.73 -8.11
C LEU A 477 -8.72 -1.77 -8.75
N LYS A 478 -9.27 -2.91 -9.18
CA LYS A 478 -8.51 -3.95 -9.87
C LYS A 478 -7.93 -3.45 -11.20
N THR A 479 -8.72 -2.71 -11.96
CA THR A 479 -8.30 -2.08 -13.22
C THR A 479 -7.16 -1.09 -12.95
N GLU A 480 -7.31 -0.20 -11.97
CA GLU A 480 -6.28 0.78 -11.57
C GLU A 480 -4.93 0.12 -11.23
N LEU A 481 -4.95 -0.93 -10.40
CA LEU A 481 -3.75 -1.68 -10.02
C LEU A 481 -3.07 -2.36 -11.22
N TRP A 482 -3.85 -2.94 -12.13
CA TRP A 482 -3.33 -3.55 -13.35
C TRP A 482 -2.68 -2.51 -14.28
N HIS A 483 -3.30 -1.34 -14.42
CA HIS A 483 -2.72 -0.26 -15.21
C HIS A 483 -1.43 0.28 -14.64
N LYS A 484 -1.31 0.38 -13.31
CA LYS A 484 -0.05 0.75 -12.65
C LYS A 484 1.08 -0.21 -13.04
N TYR A 485 0.79 -1.50 -13.18
CA TYR A 485 1.75 -2.47 -13.69
C TYR A 485 2.07 -2.26 -15.17
N GLN A 486 1.05 -2.13 -16.03
CA GLN A 486 1.24 -1.91 -17.48
C GLN A 486 1.95 -0.61 -17.82
N GLN A 487 1.71 0.45 -17.04
CA GLN A 487 2.39 1.73 -17.20
C GLN A 487 3.89 1.59 -16.98
N LYS A 488 4.32 0.86 -15.94
CA LYS A 488 5.75 0.59 -15.71
C LYS A 488 6.38 -0.17 -16.87
N GLU A 489 5.68 -1.15 -17.43
CA GLU A 489 6.14 -1.87 -18.62
C GLU A 489 6.16 -0.97 -19.87
N PHE A 490 5.23 -0.03 -19.98
CA PHE A 490 5.23 0.98 -21.04
C PHE A 490 6.39 1.97 -20.91
N GLU A 491 6.68 2.44 -19.70
CA GLU A 491 7.82 3.33 -19.40
C GLU A 491 9.16 2.68 -19.76
N LYS A 492 9.33 1.38 -19.44
CA LYS A 492 10.46 0.57 -19.91
C LYS A 492 10.54 0.53 -21.43
N TYR A 493 9.40 0.27 -22.08
CA TYR A 493 9.33 0.18 -23.54
C TYR A 493 9.68 1.50 -24.23
N VAL A 494 9.15 2.63 -23.76
CA VAL A 494 9.50 3.94 -24.34
C VAL A 494 10.89 4.43 -23.93
N GLY A 495 11.61 3.70 -23.07
CA GLY A 495 12.94 4.07 -22.60
C GLY A 495 12.97 5.26 -21.64
N ALA A 496 11.85 5.55 -20.96
CA ALA A 496 11.70 6.72 -20.09
C ALA A 496 12.19 6.47 -18.64
N GLU A 497 12.64 5.25 -18.30
CA GLU A 497 13.08 4.87 -16.95
C GLU A 497 14.18 5.77 -16.36
N LEU A 498 15.04 6.37 -17.20
CA LEU A 498 16.17 7.18 -16.73
C LEU A 498 15.83 8.65 -16.43
N SER A 499 14.72 9.20 -16.94
CA SER A 499 14.48 10.66 -16.94
C SER A 499 13.57 11.15 -15.80
N ILE A 500 12.73 10.27 -15.26
CA ILE A 500 11.69 10.67 -14.30
C ILE A 500 12.27 10.83 -12.88
N ASN A 501 13.24 10.01 -12.50
CA ASN A 501 13.88 10.10 -11.17
C ASN A 501 14.63 11.43 -10.98
N THR A 502 15.19 12.01 -12.05
CA THR A 502 15.95 13.27 -11.96
C THR A 502 15.06 14.52 -12.02
N ALA A 503 13.88 14.44 -12.65
CA ALA A 503 12.94 15.56 -12.73
C ALA A 503 12.05 15.69 -11.47
N LEU A 504 11.78 14.60 -10.76
CA LEU A 504 10.96 14.60 -9.54
C LEU A 504 11.76 14.82 -8.24
N GLN A 505 13.07 14.58 -8.22
CA GLN A 505 13.90 14.76 -7.01
C GLN A 505 14.27 16.21 -6.70
N ASN A 506 14.00 17.17 -7.58
CA ASN A 506 14.28 18.59 -7.33
C ASN A 506 13.15 19.34 -6.60
N SER A 507 12.14 18.64 -6.07
CA SER A 507 11.06 19.23 -5.25
C SER A 507 11.00 18.75 -3.81
N ASP A 508 12.00 18.00 -3.33
CA ASP A 508 12.11 17.63 -1.91
C ASP A 508 12.73 18.78 -1.10
N GLN A 509 11.99 19.88 -0.97
CA GLN A 509 12.12 20.74 0.20
C GLN A 509 11.06 20.28 1.19
N THR A 510 11.49 19.69 2.31
CA THR A 510 10.67 19.36 3.46
C THR A 510 9.92 20.62 3.91
N LEU A 511 8.62 20.70 3.59
CA LEU A 511 7.80 21.85 3.90
C LEU A 511 7.43 21.84 5.39
N THR A 512 7.84 22.87 6.14
CA THR A 512 7.45 23.07 7.54
C THR A 512 5.97 23.46 7.62
N ILE A 513 5.29 23.15 8.73
CA ILE A 513 3.88 23.48 9.02
C ILE A 513 3.53 24.96 8.71
N SER A 514 4.49 25.88 8.82
CA SER A 514 4.36 27.30 8.46
C SER A 514 4.19 27.61 6.96
N GLN A 515 4.43 26.65 6.07
CA GLN A 515 4.22 26.77 4.62
C GLN A 515 2.88 26.16 4.17
N VAL A 516 2.23 25.35 5.02
CA VAL A 516 0.89 24.81 4.76
C VAL A 516 -0.17 25.91 4.85
N SER A 517 0.04 26.91 5.70
CA SER A 517 -0.86 28.06 5.91
C SER A 517 -0.69 29.22 4.91
N LYS A 518 0.22 29.12 3.93
CA LYS A 518 0.42 30.14 2.87
C LYS A 518 -0.06 29.73 1.47
N LYS A 519 -0.67 28.54 1.30
CA LYS A 519 -1.16 28.03 0.01
C LYS A 519 -2.64 28.35 -0.27
N THR A 520 -3.05 29.58 -0.01
CA THR A 520 -4.37 30.09 -0.41
C THR A 520 -4.20 31.44 -1.11
N ALA A 521 -4.77 31.51 -2.31
CA ALA A 521 -4.74 32.58 -3.30
C ALA A 521 -3.52 32.57 -4.25
N ASP A 522 -3.81 32.25 -5.50
CA ASP A 522 -3.05 32.44 -6.74
C ASP A 522 -1.96 31.41 -7.13
N ASN A 523 -2.28 30.64 -8.18
CA ASN A 523 -1.49 29.66 -8.93
C ASN A 523 -0.96 28.44 -8.15
N LYS A 524 -1.83 27.47 -7.87
CA LYS A 524 -1.42 26.10 -7.50
C LYS A 524 -1.05 25.30 -8.74
N SER A 525 0.25 25.15 -9.01
CA SER A 525 0.72 24.01 -9.80
C SER A 525 0.50 22.74 -8.96
N LEU A 526 -0.24 21.78 -9.52
CA LEU A 526 -0.54 20.50 -8.86
C LEU A 526 0.74 19.73 -8.55
N VAL A 527 0.80 19.12 -7.37
CA VAL A 527 1.89 18.21 -6.98
C VAL A 527 1.69 16.87 -7.74
N PRO A 528 2.76 16.16 -8.16
CA PRO A 528 2.63 14.91 -8.95
C PRO A 528 1.68 13.84 -8.37
N GLU A 529 1.49 13.81 -7.05
CA GLU A 529 0.59 12.88 -6.36
C GLU A 529 -0.91 13.25 -6.49
N GLU A 530 -1.21 14.51 -6.82
CA GLU A 530 -2.58 15.03 -6.96
C GLU A 530 -3.20 14.67 -8.32
N PHE A 531 -2.39 14.28 -9.32
CA PHE A 531 -2.88 13.82 -10.62
C PHE A 531 -3.48 12.42 -10.54
N THR A 532 -4.60 12.20 -11.21
CA THR A 532 -5.16 10.85 -11.41
C THR A 532 -4.25 9.98 -12.30
N PHE A 533 -4.33 8.66 -12.14
CA PHE A 533 -3.55 7.68 -12.90
C PHE A 533 -3.72 7.78 -14.42
N PHE A 534 -4.92 8.10 -14.89
CA PHE A 534 -5.22 8.19 -16.32
C PHE A 534 -5.24 9.64 -16.85
N SER A 535 -4.66 10.57 -16.10
CA SER A 535 -4.58 11.97 -16.53
C SER A 535 -3.72 12.12 -17.79
N ARG A 536 -3.95 13.17 -18.57
CA ARG A 536 -3.11 13.50 -19.72
C ARG A 536 -1.69 13.75 -19.27
N ASN A 537 -1.49 14.44 -18.14
CA ASN A 537 -0.16 14.65 -17.58
C ASN A 537 0.62 13.34 -17.41
N LYS A 538 0.03 12.33 -16.74
CA LYS A 538 0.71 11.05 -16.48
C LYS A 538 0.89 10.20 -17.73
N LEU A 539 -0.15 10.08 -18.56
CA LEU A 539 -0.12 9.21 -19.73
C LEU A 539 0.72 9.80 -20.89
N LEU A 540 0.80 11.13 -21.02
CA LEU A 540 1.62 11.79 -22.05
C LEU A 540 3.09 11.94 -21.64
N SER A 541 3.40 12.06 -20.35
CA SER A 541 4.78 12.21 -19.85
C SER A 541 5.81 11.27 -20.52
N PRO A 542 5.62 9.93 -20.52
CA PRO A 542 6.54 9.00 -21.20
C PRO A 542 6.65 9.23 -22.72
N ILE A 543 5.55 9.60 -23.39
CA ILE A 543 5.52 9.88 -24.83
C ILE A 543 6.31 11.15 -25.13
N ILE A 544 6.08 12.22 -24.36
CA ILE A 544 6.77 13.49 -24.50
C ILE A 544 8.27 13.31 -24.26
N ALA A 545 8.67 12.56 -23.22
CA ALA A 545 10.07 12.26 -22.94
C ALA A 545 10.73 11.54 -24.13
N LYS A 546 10.05 10.54 -24.70
CA LYS A 546 10.53 9.81 -25.87
C LYS A 546 10.62 10.69 -27.12
N LEU A 547 9.64 11.55 -27.40
CA LEU A 547 9.69 12.50 -28.52
C LEU A 547 10.81 13.54 -28.37
N LYS A 548 11.12 13.97 -27.13
CA LYS A 548 12.29 14.81 -26.84
C LYS A 548 13.59 14.07 -27.12
N GLN A 549 13.71 12.81 -26.69
CA GLN A 549 14.89 11.98 -26.91
C GLN A 549 15.13 11.69 -28.40
N GLN A 550 14.07 11.55 -29.19
CA GLN A 550 14.12 11.31 -30.63
C GLN A 550 14.54 12.54 -31.44
N ALA A 551 14.44 13.73 -30.85
CA ALA A 551 14.81 14.97 -31.53
C ALA A 551 16.33 15.02 -31.74
N SER A 552 16.75 15.37 -32.96
CA SER A 552 18.15 15.54 -33.32
C SER A 552 18.30 16.72 -34.27
N LEU A 553 19.53 17.06 -34.68
CA LEU A 553 19.76 18.12 -35.68
C LEU A 553 18.98 17.90 -36.98
N ASN A 554 18.73 16.64 -37.36
CA ASN A 554 18.04 16.28 -38.60
C ASN A 554 16.59 15.82 -38.37
N LYS A 555 16.10 15.82 -37.13
CA LYS A 555 14.75 15.35 -36.79
C LYS A 555 14.12 16.28 -35.76
N GLU A 556 13.06 16.95 -36.18
CA GLU A 556 12.36 17.94 -35.35
C GLU A 556 11.76 17.32 -34.08
N MET A 557 11.69 18.13 -33.02
CA MET A 557 11.05 17.78 -31.76
C MET A 557 9.54 17.87 -31.97
N GLN A 558 8.92 16.75 -32.35
CA GLN A 558 7.49 16.60 -32.66
C GLN A 558 6.59 16.88 -31.43
N LEU A 559 6.61 18.11 -30.93
CA LEU A 559 5.88 18.60 -29.77
C LEU A 559 5.28 19.97 -30.10
N VAL A 560 4.12 20.23 -29.51
CA VAL A 560 3.40 21.51 -29.59
C VAL A 560 2.88 21.88 -28.21
N GLU A 561 2.59 23.15 -28.00
CA GLU A 561 2.09 23.67 -26.74
C GLU A 561 0.78 24.42 -26.94
N ILE A 562 -0.12 24.33 -25.97
CA ILE A 562 -1.36 25.10 -25.95
C ILE A 562 -1.61 25.67 -24.55
N ASN A 563 -1.85 26.97 -24.51
CA ASN A 563 -2.00 27.78 -23.31
C ASN A 563 -3.29 28.61 -23.37
N GLY A 564 -3.71 29.15 -22.23
CA GLY A 564 -4.85 30.06 -22.12
C GLY A 564 -6.16 29.36 -21.76
N SER A 565 -7.29 29.83 -22.33
CA SER A 565 -8.65 29.39 -21.98
C SER A 565 -9.03 28.02 -22.58
N VAL A 566 -8.30 26.99 -22.21
CA VAL A 566 -8.54 25.57 -22.55
C VAL A 566 -8.63 24.72 -21.27
N THR A 567 -9.27 23.56 -21.35
CA THR A 567 -9.51 22.72 -20.16
C THR A 567 -8.19 22.17 -19.58
N TYR A 568 -7.25 21.74 -20.43
CA TYR A 568 -5.97 21.16 -20.03
C TYR A 568 -4.81 21.83 -20.79
N PRO A 569 -4.34 23.01 -20.36
CA PRO A 569 -3.19 23.67 -20.96
C PRO A 569 -1.91 22.84 -20.73
N GLY A 570 -1.00 22.84 -21.69
CA GLY A 570 0.27 22.13 -21.58
C GLY A 570 0.91 21.74 -22.92
N ILE A 571 1.88 20.84 -22.83
CA ILE A 571 2.66 20.33 -23.96
C ILE A 571 2.06 19.00 -24.43
N TYR A 572 1.85 18.87 -25.73
CA TYR A 572 1.28 17.70 -26.38
C TYR A 572 2.19 17.19 -27.50
N PRO A 573 2.12 15.89 -27.84
CA PRO A 573 2.71 15.37 -29.06
C PRO A 573 2.21 16.11 -30.30
N LEU A 574 3.11 16.45 -31.23
CA LEU A 574 2.71 16.88 -32.56
C LEU A 574 2.19 15.65 -33.31
N MET A 575 0.89 15.69 -33.59
CA MET A 575 0.18 14.60 -34.28
C MET A 575 0.57 14.55 -35.76
N VAL A 576 0.53 13.36 -36.37
CA VAL A 576 0.71 13.23 -37.82
C VAL A 576 -0.39 14.03 -38.54
N ASN A 577 0.01 15.06 -39.30
CA ASN A 577 -0.87 16.05 -39.93
C ASN A 577 -1.72 16.88 -38.93
N GLY A 578 -1.22 17.08 -37.71
CA GLY A 578 -1.93 17.80 -36.65
C GLY A 578 -2.24 19.26 -36.99
N SER A 579 -3.46 19.67 -36.67
CA SER A 579 -3.98 21.03 -36.86
C SER A 579 -4.31 21.70 -35.53
N VAL A 580 -4.64 22.99 -35.56
CA VAL A 580 -5.09 23.73 -34.36
C VAL A 580 -6.25 23.03 -33.67
N VAL A 581 -7.26 22.57 -34.43
CA VAL A 581 -8.44 21.92 -33.86
C VAL A 581 -8.09 20.61 -33.15
N ASP A 582 -7.12 19.85 -33.68
CA ASP A 582 -6.65 18.62 -33.04
C ASP A 582 -6.00 18.93 -31.69
N LEU A 583 -5.17 19.98 -31.62
CA LEU A 583 -4.53 20.39 -30.38
C LEU A 583 -5.53 20.96 -29.35
N VAL A 584 -6.55 21.72 -29.80
CA VAL A 584 -7.64 22.17 -28.94
C VAL A 584 -8.41 20.97 -28.36
N THR A 585 -8.65 19.94 -29.17
CA THR A 585 -9.31 18.70 -28.73
C THR A 585 -8.42 17.92 -27.75
N ALA A 586 -7.11 17.85 -28.02
CA ALA A 586 -6.14 17.25 -27.10
C ALA A 586 -6.13 17.97 -25.74
N ALA A 587 -6.29 19.30 -25.74
CA ALA A 587 -6.43 20.14 -24.55
C ALA A 587 -7.81 20.06 -23.86
N GLY A 588 -8.69 19.14 -24.28
CA GLY A 588 -10.01 18.95 -23.67
C GLY A 588 -11.05 19.99 -24.07
N GLY A 589 -10.81 20.72 -25.17
CA GLY A 589 -11.68 21.75 -25.69
C GLY A 589 -11.44 23.13 -25.09
N LEU A 590 -12.35 24.06 -25.42
CA LEU A 590 -12.32 25.44 -24.96
C LEU A 590 -13.11 25.60 -23.67
N LEU A 591 -12.62 26.46 -22.76
CA LEU A 591 -13.41 26.94 -21.63
C LEU A 591 -14.48 27.93 -22.11
N GLU A 592 -15.54 28.15 -21.32
CA GLU A 592 -16.53 29.19 -21.61
C GLU A 592 -15.91 30.59 -21.68
N SER A 593 -14.83 30.79 -20.92
CA SER A 593 -14.03 32.00 -20.93
C SER A 593 -13.24 32.23 -22.22
N ALA A 594 -13.22 31.29 -23.17
CA ALA A 594 -12.38 31.39 -24.37
C ALA A 594 -12.89 32.42 -25.39
N TYR A 595 -11.99 33.26 -25.86
CA TYR A 595 -12.25 34.23 -26.92
C TYR A 595 -12.14 33.56 -28.30
N THR A 596 -13.28 33.15 -28.85
CA THR A 596 -13.31 32.37 -30.10
C THR A 596 -13.08 33.18 -31.38
N LYS A 597 -13.12 34.51 -31.33
CA LYS A 597 -12.90 35.35 -32.52
C LYS A 597 -11.43 35.44 -32.93
N GLN A 598 -10.52 35.19 -32.00
CA GLN A 598 -9.09 35.33 -32.26
C GLN A 598 -8.29 34.43 -31.32
N ALA A 599 -7.33 33.72 -31.89
CA ALA A 599 -6.25 33.05 -31.17
C ALA A 599 -4.92 33.35 -31.88
N GLU A 600 -3.81 33.01 -31.22
CA GLU A 600 -2.47 33.29 -31.73
C GLU A 600 -1.59 32.03 -31.68
N ILE A 601 -0.86 31.77 -32.76
CA ILE A 601 0.23 30.79 -32.80
C ILE A 601 1.54 31.56 -32.74
N THR A 602 2.39 31.19 -31.78
CA THR A 602 3.78 31.65 -31.69
C THR A 602 4.67 30.58 -32.29
N ARG A 603 5.40 30.92 -33.35
CA ARG A 603 6.29 30.00 -34.08
C ARG A 603 7.71 30.56 -34.16
N ILE A 604 8.71 29.70 -34.03
CA ILE A 604 10.11 30.09 -34.23
C ILE A 604 10.47 29.87 -35.70
N ALA A 605 10.77 30.95 -36.43
CA ALA A 605 11.23 30.89 -37.81
C ALA A 605 12.70 30.42 -37.89
N ILE A 606 13.02 29.57 -38.87
CA ILE A 606 14.31 28.85 -38.97
C ILE A 606 15.40 29.68 -39.70
N ASN A 607 15.15 30.95 -40.07
CA ASN A 607 16.11 31.74 -40.86
C ASN A 607 17.04 32.59 -39.98
N ASP A 608 18.34 32.23 -39.92
CA ASP A 608 19.53 33.00 -39.48
C ASP A 608 19.48 33.86 -38.19
N GLY A 609 18.43 33.71 -37.40
CA GLY A 609 18.25 34.32 -36.08
C GLY A 609 16.86 33.93 -35.61
N SER A 610 16.72 33.52 -34.35
CA SER A 610 15.49 33.01 -33.73
C SER A 610 14.34 34.04 -33.74
N GLN A 611 13.82 34.40 -34.92
CA GLN A 611 12.72 35.33 -35.11
C GLN A 611 11.42 34.62 -34.76
N ILE A 612 10.65 35.26 -33.88
CA ILE A 612 9.35 34.76 -33.44
C ILE A 612 8.29 35.33 -34.39
N GLU A 613 7.53 34.44 -35.03
CA GLU A 613 6.39 34.76 -35.87
C GLU A 613 5.09 34.59 -35.05
N HIS A 614 4.24 35.62 -35.05
CA HIS A 614 2.92 35.58 -34.43
C HIS A 614 1.85 35.46 -35.52
N VAL A 615 1.21 34.29 -35.62
CA VAL A 615 0.16 34.02 -36.60
C VAL A 615 -1.20 34.09 -35.91
N ARG A 616 -1.98 35.12 -36.22
CA ARG A 616 -3.34 35.30 -35.69
C ARG A 616 -4.37 34.63 -36.60
N PHE A 617 -5.35 33.96 -36.01
CA PHE A 617 -6.41 33.28 -36.75
C PHE A 617 -7.74 33.30 -36.00
N ASP A 618 -8.84 33.13 -36.75
CA ASP A 618 -10.21 33.05 -36.20
C ASP A 618 -10.49 31.62 -35.72
N LEU A 619 -10.54 31.45 -34.39
CA LEU A 619 -10.69 30.13 -33.76
C LEU A 619 -12.08 29.52 -34.01
N ALA A 620 -13.14 30.35 -34.03
CA ALA A 620 -14.51 29.91 -34.30
C ALA A 620 -14.65 29.30 -35.71
N SER A 621 -13.98 29.91 -36.69
CA SER A 621 -13.95 29.44 -38.08
C SER A 621 -13.10 28.18 -38.22
N ALA A 622 -11.99 28.07 -37.49
CA ALA A 622 -11.17 26.86 -37.44
C ALA A 622 -11.99 25.66 -36.93
N ILE A 623 -12.70 25.83 -35.81
CA ILE A 623 -13.55 24.77 -35.20
C ILE A 623 -14.71 24.36 -36.13
N LYS A 624 -15.22 25.28 -36.96
CA LYS A 624 -16.22 24.98 -38.00
C LYS A 624 -15.65 24.26 -39.23
N GLY A 625 -14.35 23.95 -39.25
CA GLY A 625 -13.68 23.23 -40.32
C GLY A 625 -13.21 24.09 -41.48
N ASN A 626 -13.08 25.41 -41.33
CA ASN A 626 -12.50 26.26 -42.38
C ASN A 626 -10.99 25.96 -42.54
N PRO A 627 -10.51 25.45 -43.70
CA PRO A 627 -9.11 25.10 -43.89
C PRO A 627 -8.14 26.28 -43.79
N GLN A 628 -8.58 27.51 -44.07
CA GLN A 628 -7.73 28.69 -43.95
C GLN A 628 -7.47 29.08 -42.49
N SER A 629 -8.42 28.77 -41.59
CA SER A 629 -8.33 29.08 -40.17
C SER A 629 -7.81 27.89 -39.36
N ASN A 630 -8.03 26.65 -39.83
CA ASN A 630 -7.50 25.43 -39.21
C ASN A 630 -6.05 25.17 -39.65
N ILE A 631 -5.13 25.98 -39.13
CA ILE A 631 -3.72 25.97 -39.51
C ILE A 631 -3.06 24.64 -39.12
N THR A 632 -2.25 24.07 -40.02
CA THR A 632 -1.39 22.91 -39.71
C THR A 632 -0.24 23.33 -38.79
N LEU A 633 -0.04 22.57 -37.73
CA LEU A 633 0.96 22.83 -36.71
C LEU A 633 2.34 22.31 -37.12
N ARG A 634 3.37 22.98 -36.62
CA ARG A 634 4.78 22.64 -36.78
C ARG A 634 5.40 22.35 -35.41
N SER A 635 6.57 21.71 -35.45
CA SER A 635 7.35 21.45 -34.25
C SER A 635 7.60 22.75 -33.47
N LYS A 636 7.32 22.74 -32.16
CA LYS A 636 7.47 23.85 -31.20
C LYS A 636 6.50 25.02 -31.39
N ASP A 637 5.44 24.86 -32.17
CA ASP A 637 4.37 25.84 -32.17
C ASP A 637 3.73 25.93 -30.78
N SER A 638 3.48 27.15 -30.30
CA SER A 638 2.77 27.42 -29.06
C SER A 638 1.50 28.22 -29.36
N ILE A 639 0.34 27.62 -29.12
CA ILE A 639 -0.97 28.24 -29.34
C ILE A 639 -1.42 28.91 -28.05
N ASN A 640 -1.79 30.18 -28.12
CA ASN A 640 -2.40 30.90 -27.02
C ASN A 640 -3.89 31.17 -27.32
N ILE A 641 -4.76 30.60 -26.51
CA ILE A 641 -6.20 30.84 -26.55
C ILE A 641 -6.54 31.96 -25.58
N PHE A 642 -6.84 33.15 -26.10
CA PHE A 642 -7.16 34.30 -25.26
C PHE A 642 -8.44 34.06 -24.45
N ALA A 643 -8.49 34.60 -23.23
CA ALA A 643 -9.74 34.74 -22.49
C ALA A 643 -10.55 35.93 -23.03
N ILE A 644 -11.88 35.86 -22.93
CA ILE A 644 -12.75 37.00 -23.20
C ILE A 644 -12.31 38.14 -22.27
N PRO A 645 -11.98 39.33 -22.81
CA PRO A 645 -11.54 40.45 -21.98
C PRO A 645 -12.59 40.79 -20.90
N ASN A 646 -12.13 40.95 -19.66
CA ASN A 646 -12.99 41.17 -18.48
C ASN A 646 -13.98 40.02 -18.19
N TRP A 647 -13.70 38.80 -18.65
CA TRP A 647 -14.42 37.62 -18.19
C TRP A 647 -14.21 37.42 -16.69
N GLN A 648 -15.29 37.52 -15.93
CA GLN A 648 -15.31 37.15 -14.53
C GLN A 648 -16.45 36.17 -14.36
N GLU A 649 -16.12 34.95 -13.96
CA GLU A 649 -17.14 33.97 -13.59
C GLU A 649 -17.82 34.46 -12.32
N ASN A 650 -19.12 34.73 -12.43
CA ASN A 650 -20.03 34.70 -11.29
C ASN A 650 -19.62 35.59 -10.10
N VAL A 651 -19.28 36.86 -10.33
CA VAL A 651 -19.14 37.84 -9.24
C VAL A 651 -20.50 37.96 -8.56
N LYS A 652 -20.59 37.50 -7.32
CA LYS A 652 -21.85 37.41 -6.56
C LYS A 652 -21.84 38.37 -5.39
N VAL A 653 -22.95 39.08 -5.22
CA VAL A 653 -23.22 39.94 -4.07
C VAL A 653 -24.47 39.44 -3.36
N THR A 654 -24.43 39.40 -2.04
CA THR A 654 -25.56 38.92 -1.24
C THR A 654 -26.26 40.09 -0.56
N LEU A 655 -27.57 40.20 -0.76
CA LEU A 655 -28.44 41.15 -0.06
C LEU A 655 -29.27 40.39 0.97
N LYS A 656 -29.24 40.83 2.23
CA LYS A 656 -29.93 40.22 3.37
C LYS A 656 -30.73 41.24 4.16
N GLY A 657 -31.78 40.78 4.84
CA GLY A 657 -32.59 41.59 5.75
C GLY A 657 -33.77 42.29 5.05
N GLU A 658 -34.10 43.49 5.50
CA GLU A 658 -35.28 44.28 5.12
C GLU A 658 -35.13 44.96 3.74
N LEU A 659 -35.03 44.13 2.72
CA LEU A 659 -35.13 44.53 1.31
C LEU A 659 -36.38 43.91 0.69
N LEU A 660 -36.87 44.47 -0.42
CA LEU A 660 -38.05 43.92 -1.09
C LEU A 660 -37.79 42.51 -1.65
N PHE A 661 -36.62 42.32 -2.26
CA PHE A 661 -36.16 41.02 -2.77
C PHE A 661 -34.74 40.69 -2.28
N PRO A 662 -34.56 40.17 -1.05
CA PRO A 662 -33.25 39.69 -0.58
C PRO A 662 -32.84 38.44 -1.36
N GLY A 663 -31.53 38.22 -1.50
CA GLY A 663 -30.98 37.10 -2.26
C GLY A 663 -29.56 37.34 -2.76
N THR A 664 -29.03 36.37 -3.51
CA THR A 664 -27.71 36.47 -4.14
C THR A 664 -27.86 36.88 -5.60
N TYR A 665 -27.17 37.94 -5.98
CA TYR A 665 -27.23 38.54 -7.30
C TYR A 665 -25.87 38.46 -7.99
N THR A 666 -25.88 38.08 -9.26
CA THR A 666 -24.71 38.22 -10.13
C THR A 666 -24.58 39.67 -10.58
N ILE A 667 -23.36 40.20 -10.49
CA ILE A 667 -23.03 41.58 -10.88
C ILE A 667 -21.99 41.62 -12.00
N ARG A 668 -21.94 42.76 -12.70
CA ARG A 668 -20.90 43.07 -13.69
C ARG A 668 -19.80 43.93 -13.09
N ARG A 669 -18.60 43.91 -13.69
CA ARG A 669 -17.50 44.79 -13.28
C ARG A 669 -17.93 46.26 -13.37
N GLY A 670 -17.76 46.99 -12.26
CA GLY A 670 -18.15 48.39 -12.16
C GLY A 670 -19.62 48.63 -11.79
N GLU A 671 -20.41 47.57 -11.58
CA GLU A 671 -21.77 47.70 -11.05
C GLU A 671 -21.75 48.25 -9.61
N THR A 672 -22.66 49.17 -9.33
CA THR A 672 -22.73 49.90 -8.07
C THR A 672 -23.80 49.31 -7.16
N LEU A 673 -23.69 49.57 -5.85
CA LEU A 673 -24.70 49.15 -4.89
C LEU A 673 -26.07 49.76 -5.21
N THR A 674 -26.12 51.00 -5.71
CA THR A 674 -27.35 51.68 -6.13
C THR A 674 -28.07 50.90 -7.24
N ASN A 675 -27.36 50.51 -8.31
CA ASN A 675 -27.93 49.73 -9.41
C ASN A 675 -28.48 48.39 -8.91
N LEU A 676 -27.75 47.75 -7.99
CA LEU A 676 -28.16 46.47 -7.42
C LEU A 676 -29.41 46.61 -6.52
N LEU A 677 -29.52 47.69 -5.73
CA LEU A 677 -30.69 47.97 -4.89
C LEU A 677 -31.94 48.25 -5.73
N GLU A 678 -31.81 48.95 -6.86
CA GLU A 678 -32.91 49.15 -7.81
C GLU A 678 -33.41 47.82 -8.37
N ARG A 679 -32.48 46.93 -8.76
CA ARG A 679 -32.80 45.57 -9.23
C ARG A 679 -33.46 44.72 -8.14
N ALA A 680 -33.07 44.92 -6.88
CA ALA A 680 -33.66 44.24 -5.73
C ALA A 680 -35.00 44.85 -5.28
N GLY A 681 -35.54 45.84 -6.02
CA GLY A 681 -36.82 46.47 -5.74
C GLY A 681 -36.80 47.46 -4.58
N GLY A 682 -35.63 47.88 -4.12
CA GLY A 682 -35.47 48.81 -3.00
C GLY A 682 -35.63 48.17 -1.62
N PHE A 683 -35.98 49.01 -0.64
CA PHE A 683 -36.10 48.63 0.77
C PHE A 683 -37.55 48.28 1.15
N SER A 684 -37.74 47.48 2.19
CA SER A 684 -39.07 47.31 2.80
C SER A 684 -39.46 48.55 3.64
N ASP A 685 -40.74 48.67 4.01
CA ASP A 685 -41.22 49.77 4.88
C ASP A 685 -40.61 49.74 6.29
N PHE A 686 -40.12 48.58 6.71
CA PHE A 686 -39.51 48.34 8.02
C PHE A 686 -37.99 48.42 8.00
N ALA A 687 -37.38 48.75 6.87
CA ALA A 687 -35.94 48.83 6.74
C ALA A 687 -35.34 50.01 7.51
N GLU A 688 -34.26 49.75 8.25
CA GLU A 688 -33.44 50.79 8.88
C GLU A 688 -32.13 50.98 8.10
N GLN A 689 -32.17 51.91 7.14
CA GLN A 689 -31.04 52.15 6.25
C GLN A 689 -29.80 52.65 6.99
N LYS A 690 -29.97 53.43 8.07
CA LYS A 690 -28.84 53.96 8.87
C LYS A 690 -28.16 52.90 9.73
N ALA A 691 -28.75 51.72 9.85
CA ALA A 691 -28.20 50.58 10.60
C ALA A 691 -27.62 49.49 9.69
N ALA A 692 -27.50 49.75 8.39
CA ALA A 692 -27.02 48.76 7.45
C ALA A 692 -25.56 48.35 7.70
N VAL A 693 -25.27 47.07 7.46
CA VAL A 693 -23.95 46.47 7.62
C VAL A 693 -23.47 46.01 6.25
N PHE A 694 -22.32 46.53 5.82
CA PHE A 694 -21.68 46.11 4.59
C PHE A 694 -20.40 45.34 4.92
N ILE A 695 -20.26 44.15 4.33
CA ILE A 695 -19.12 43.26 4.53
C ILE A 695 -18.42 43.05 3.19
N ARG A 696 -17.09 43.14 3.22
CA ARG A 696 -16.23 43.00 2.04
C ARG A 696 -15.03 42.10 2.32
N GLN A 697 -14.81 41.13 1.45
CA GLN A 697 -13.76 40.13 1.62
C GLN A 697 -12.34 40.72 1.59
N SER A 698 -12.09 41.70 0.71
CA SER A 698 -10.79 42.39 0.66
C SER A 698 -10.48 43.17 1.94
N VAL A 699 -11.51 43.74 2.58
CA VAL A 699 -11.39 44.40 3.90
C VAL A 699 -11.12 43.36 4.98
N LYS A 700 -11.84 42.22 4.98
CA LYS A 700 -11.60 41.09 5.91
C LYS A 700 -10.15 40.61 5.84
N GLN A 701 -9.61 40.45 4.64
CA GLN A 701 -8.21 40.04 4.44
C GLN A 701 -7.22 41.08 4.99
N GLN A 702 -7.46 42.36 4.75
CA GLN A 702 -6.60 43.44 5.24
C GLN A 702 -6.62 43.52 6.78
N GLU A 703 -7.81 43.43 7.40
CA GLU A 703 -7.99 43.35 8.85
C GLU A 703 -7.25 42.15 9.44
N GLN A 704 -7.38 40.96 8.83
CA GLN A 704 -6.69 39.75 9.29
C GLN A 704 -5.16 39.92 9.27
N GLN A 705 -4.63 40.57 8.22
CA GLN A 705 -3.19 40.86 8.15
C GLN A 705 -2.75 41.85 9.24
N GLN A 706 -3.58 42.86 9.55
CA GLN A 706 -3.30 43.81 10.62
C GLN A 706 -3.34 43.13 12.00
N LEU A 707 -4.33 42.27 12.25
CA LEU A 707 -4.42 41.46 13.48
C LEU A 707 -3.20 40.55 13.64
N ALA A 708 -2.77 39.89 12.57
CA ALA A 708 -1.57 39.05 12.59
C ALA A 708 -0.29 39.84 12.92
N ARG A 709 -0.15 41.06 12.37
CA ARG A 709 0.97 41.96 12.69
C ARG A 709 0.92 42.41 14.15
N LEU A 710 -0.23 42.86 14.63
CA LEU A 710 -0.43 43.28 16.01
C LEU A 710 -0.13 42.15 17.00
N ALA A 711 -0.61 40.93 16.72
CA ALA A 711 -0.29 39.75 17.53
C ALA A 711 1.22 39.48 17.59
N THR A 712 1.92 39.71 16.48
CA THR A 712 3.39 39.54 16.42
C THR A 712 4.13 40.63 17.22
N GLU A 713 3.67 41.88 17.14
CA GLU A 713 4.23 42.98 17.93
C GLU A 713 3.98 42.77 19.43
N LEU A 714 2.76 42.39 19.82
CA LEU A 714 2.42 42.06 21.21
C LEU A 714 3.27 40.91 21.73
N ARG A 715 3.50 39.85 20.94
CA ARG A 715 4.43 38.76 21.30
C ARG A 715 5.83 39.28 21.63
N ARG A 716 6.33 40.21 20.82
CA ARG A 716 7.66 40.80 20.98
C ARG A 716 7.75 41.71 22.21
N ASP A 717 6.73 42.51 22.45
CA ASP A 717 6.67 43.43 23.59
C ASP A 717 6.53 42.68 24.92
N VAL A 718 5.75 41.60 24.94
CA VAL A 718 5.61 40.74 26.12
C VAL A 718 6.91 39.97 26.37
N ALA A 719 7.51 39.35 25.35
CA ALA A 719 8.76 38.61 25.50
C ALA A 719 9.92 39.49 25.98
N SER A 720 10.00 40.75 25.52
CA SER A 720 11.03 41.69 25.96
C SER A 720 10.82 42.20 27.39
N LYS A 721 9.57 42.42 27.82
CA LYS A 721 9.24 42.81 29.20
C LYS A 721 9.36 41.66 30.20
N SER A 722 8.98 40.43 29.82
CA SER A 722 9.18 39.24 30.66
C SER A 722 10.65 38.92 30.94
N PHE A 723 11.55 39.38 30.06
CA PHE A 723 13.00 39.29 30.26
C PHE A 723 13.56 40.40 31.17
N GLN A 724 12.84 41.51 31.38
CA GLN A 724 13.26 42.62 32.23
C GLN A 724 12.84 42.45 33.71
N ASP A 725 11.69 41.82 33.98
CA ASP A 725 11.11 41.74 35.34
C ASP A 725 11.50 40.46 36.13
N SER A 726 12.61 39.80 35.80
CA SER A 726 13.09 38.60 36.51
C SER A 726 13.58 38.84 37.95
N VAL A 727 13.26 39.98 38.58
CA VAL A 727 13.67 40.35 39.95
C VAL A 727 12.48 40.60 40.89
N SER A 728 11.22 40.51 40.42
CA SER A 728 10.04 40.63 41.29
C SER A 728 9.00 39.55 41.01
N SER A 729 8.52 38.91 42.08
CA SER A 729 7.77 37.64 42.13
C SER A 729 6.31 37.70 41.64
N SER A 730 6.08 38.33 40.49
CA SER A 730 4.76 38.42 39.83
C SER A 730 4.88 38.09 38.34
N ALA A 731 5.72 37.11 37.98
CA ALA A 731 5.94 36.71 36.59
C ALA A 731 4.87 35.72 36.12
N LEU A 732 4.16 36.06 35.04
CA LEU A 732 3.23 35.19 34.32
C LEU A 732 3.87 33.86 33.91
N SER A 733 3.11 32.78 33.96
CA SER A 733 3.52 31.51 33.35
C SER A 733 3.53 31.64 31.81
N TYR A 734 4.52 31.03 31.17
CA TYR A 734 4.61 30.92 29.71
C TYR A 734 3.32 30.32 29.10
N ASP A 735 2.63 29.43 29.82
CA ASP A 735 1.38 28.80 29.36
C ASP A 735 0.19 29.76 29.31
N GLU A 736 0.09 30.69 30.28
CA GLU A 736 -0.97 31.70 30.28
C GLU A 736 -0.76 32.72 29.14
N MET A 737 0.50 33.01 28.85
CA MET A 737 0.90 33.82 27.70
C MET A 737 0.58 33.13 26.37
N ASN A 738 0.89 31.83 26.24
CA ASN A 738 0.63 31.09 25.01
C ASN A 738 -0.86 30.93 24.74
N LYS A 739 -1.70 30.81 25.79
CA LYS A 739 -3.16 30.81 25.67
C LYS A 739 -3.70 32.12 25.13
N LEU A 740 -3.31 33.26 25.70
CA LEU A 740 -3.73 34.58 25.20
C LEU A 740 -3.30 34.82 23.74
N LEU A 741 -2.12 34.34 23.37
CA LEU A 741 -1.59 34.42 22.01
C LEU A 741 -2.29 33.51 21.01
N ASN A 742 -2.90 32.42 21.47
CA ASN A 742 -3.74 31.54 20.66
C ASN A 742 -5.15 32.14 20.55
N ASP A 743 -5.70 32.66 21.65
CA ASP A 743 -7.01 33.33 21.65
C ASP A 743 -7.03 34.54 20.69
N LEU A 744 -5.93 35.30 20.61
CA LEU A 744 -5.79 36.40 19.65
C LEU A 744 -5.57 35.92 18.20
N ALA A 745 -4.95 34.75 18.01
CA ALA A 745 -4.74 34.15 16.69
C ALA A 745 -6.04 33.56 16.11
N ASP A 746 -6.97 33.15 16.97
CA ASP A 746 -8.26 32.57 16.61
C ASP A 746 -9.36 33.62 16.33
N VAL A 747 -9.08 34.92 16.51
CA VAL A 747 -10.02 35.99 16.13
C VAL A 747 -10.10 36.09 14.61
N GLU A 748 -11.29 35.83 14.07
CA GLU A 748 -11.58 36.08 12.67
C GLU A 748 -11.96 37.54 12.41
N ALA A 749 -11.29 38.17 11.44
CA ALA A 749 -11.71 39.45 10.91
C ALA A 749 -13.11 39.35 10.28
N VAL A 750 -13.89 40.43 10.43
CA VAL A 750 -15.27 40.51 9.91
C VAL A 750 -15.29 41.14 8.52
N GLY A 751 -14.40 42.09 8.23
CA GLY A 751 -14.36 42.83 6.97
C GLY A 751 -15.47 43.86 6.83
N ARG A 752 -15.86 44.50 7.93
CA ARG A 752 -16.97 45.46 7.92
C ARG A 752 -16.51 46.78 7.33
N LEU A 753 -17.16 47.22 6.26
CA LEU A 753 -16.97 48.54 5.68
C LEU A 753 -18.08 49.47 6.15
N VAL A 754 -17.71 50.56 6.83
CA VAL A 754 -18.67 51.59 7.25
C VAL A 754 -19.13 52.37 6.02
N ILE A 755 -20.44 52.39 5.78
CA ILE A 755 -21.07 53.07 4.65
C ILE A 755 -22.22 53.96 5.12
N ASP A 756 -22.53 54.99 4.33
CA ASP A 756 -23.76 55.77 4.46
C ASP A 756 -24.76 55.29 3.39
N LEU A 757 -25.56 54.29 3.76
CA LEU A 757 -26.50 53.67 2.84
C LEU A 757 -27.56 54.64 2.31
N PRO A 758 -28.15 55.56 3.12
CA PRO A 758 -29.05 56.59 2.60
C PRO A 758 -28.44 57.46 1.50
N LEU A 759 -27.17 57.87 1.63
CA LEU A 759 -26.49 58.64 0.57
C LEU A 759 -26.23 57.80 -0.68
N ILE A 760 -25.89 56.52 -0.52
CA ILE A 760 -25.64 55.60 -1.64
C ILE A 760 -26.93 55.26 -2.39
N ALA A 761 -28.01 54.96 -1.67
CA ALA A 761 -29.31 54.65 -2.23
C ALA A 761 -29.90 55.84 -3.02
N ASN A 762 -29.67 57.07 -2.55
CA ASN A 762 -30.09 58.30 -3.24
C ASN A 762 -29.07 58.79 -4.28
N ASN A 763 -28.10 57.97 -4.66
CA ASN A 763 -27.07 58.25 -5.66
C ASN A 763 -26.24 59.53 -5.39
N LYS A 764 -26.10 59.92 -4.11
CA LYS A 764 -25.23 61.03 -3.67
C LYS A 764 -23.80 60.57 -3.38
N GLN A 765 -23.61 59.26 -3.16
CA GLN A 765 -22.32 58.62 -2.98
C GLN A 765 -22.29 57.31 -3.77
N THR A 766 -21.18 56.99 -4.42
CA THR A 766 -21.06 55.78 -5.24
C THR A 766 -20.21 54.72 -4.53
N LEU A 767 -20.76 53.51 -4.43
CA LEU A 767 -20.03 52.32 -3.96
C LEU A 767 -20.02 51.26 -5.05
N VAL A 768 -18.84 50.98 -5.62
CA VAL A 768 -18.64 49.89 -6.58
C VAL A 768 -18.52 48.56 -5.84
N LEU A 769 -19.22 47.55 -6.34
CA LEU A 769 -19.30 46.23 -5.73
C LEU A 769 -18.14 45.31 -6.16
N GLN A 770 -17.80 44.36 -5.29
CA GLN A 770 -16.78 43.33 -5.47
C GLN A 770 -17.40 41.94 -5.22
N ASP A 771 -16.69 40.90 -5.67
CA ASP A 771 -17.12 39.52 -5.43
C ASP A 771 -17.18 39.22 -3.92
N GLY A 772 -18.26 38.57 -3.49
CA GLY A 772 -18.49 38.23 -2.10
C GLY A 772 -18.96 39.40 -1.21
N ASP A 773 -19.17 40.60 -1.76
CA ASP A 773 -19.75 41.70 -0.99
C ASP A 773 -21.12 41.28 -0.43
N THR A 774 -21.41 41.67 0.80
CA THR A 774 -22.68 41.39 1.47
C THR A 774 -23.23 42.67 2.08
N LEU A 775 -24.47 43.02 1.73
CA LEU A 775 -25.24 44.07 2.39
C LEU A 775 -26.30 43.42 3.26
N TYR A 776 -26.31 43.75 4.55
CA TYR A 776 -27.37 43.41 5.48
C TYR A 776 -28.08 44.68 5.94
N VAL A 777 -29.39 44.75 5.72
CA VAL A 777 -30.23 45.88 6.18
C VAL A 777 -31.15 45.37 7.28
N PRO A 778 -30.97 45.77 8.54
CA PRO A 778 -31.84 45.31 9.63
C PRO A 778 -33.20 46.02 9.61
N SER A 779 -34.12 45.51 10.41
CA SER A 779 -35.39 46.18 10.70
C SER A 779 -35.20 47.39 11.62
N LYS A 780 -36.13 48.34 11.54
CA LYS A 780 -36.26 49.48 12.47
C LYS A 780 -36.25 48.99 13.91
N ARG A 781 -35.46 49.68 14.73
CA ARG A 781 -35.34 49.45 16.17
C ARG A 781 -35.62 50.76 16.86
N ASP A 782 -36.48 50.74 17.87
CA ASP A 782 -36.79 51.93 18.67
C ASP A 782 -36.05 51.90 20.01
N SER A 783 -34.80 51.45 20.04
CA SER A 783 -34.10 51.18 21.30
C SER A 783 -32.65 51.66 21.32
N ILE A 784 -32.17 52.07 22.49
CA ILE A 784 -30.76 52.39 22.78
C ILE A 784 -30.21 51.38 23.79
N SER A 785 -29.05 50.80 23.49
CA SER A 785 -28.38 49.88 24.41
C SER A 785 -27.33 50.63 25.23
N VAL A 786 -27.30 50.41 26.54
CA VAL A 786 -26.27 50.93 27.45
C VAL A 786 -25.46 49.76 27.98
N VAL A 787 -24.18 49.74 27.66
CA VAL A 787 -23.29 48.59 27.91
C VAL A 787 -22.00 49.03 28.57
N GLY A 788 -21.47 48.18 29.46
CA GLY A 788 -20.20 48.41 30.16
C GLY A 788 -20.39 48.73 31.64
N GLU A 789 -19.66 49.72 32.14
CA GLU A 789 -19.55 50.04 33.57
C GLU A 789 -20.69 50.88 34.15
N VAL A 790 -21.91 50.40 33.93
CA VAL A 790 -23.14 50.90 34.56
C VAL A 790 -23.67 49.90 35.56
N ASN A 791 -24.47 50.37 36.53
CA ASN A 791 -25.08 49.51 37.54
C ASN A 791 -25.96 48.41 36.91
N TYR A 792 -26.71 48.75 35.85
CA TYR A 792 -27.51 47.80 35.08
C TYR A 792 -27.29 47.98 33.57
N SER A 793 -26.52 47.07 32.96
CA SER A 793 -26.35 47.03 31.50
C SER A 793 -27.64 46.52 30.86
N THR A 794 -28.39 47.41 30.20
CA THR A 794 -29.71 47.09 29.63
C THR A 794 -30.00 47.91 28.39
N THR A 795 -31.09 47.58 27.71
CA THR A 795 -31.60 48.30 26.54
C THR A 795 -32.86 49.06 26.90
N HIS A 796 -32.90 50.35 26.55
CA HIS A 796 -34.01 51.25 26.82
C HIS A 796 -34.75 51.60 25.53
N LEU A 797 -36.03 51.94 25.64
CA LEU A 797 -36.78 52.51 24.53
C LEU A 797 -36.20 53.88 24.18
N TYR A 798 -35.98 54.13 22.88
CA TYR A 798 -35.55 55.41 22.36
C TYR A 798 -36.60 56.48 22.61
N GLN A 799 -36.16 57.59 23.18
CA GLN A 799 -36.93 58.81 23.39
C GLN A 799 -36.12 59.98 22.84
N ALA A 800 -36.75 60.72 21.93
CA ALA A 800 -36.13 61.88 21.28
C ALA A 800 -35.81 62.97 22.32
N GLY A 801 -34.61 63.55 22.22
CA GLY A 801 -34.15 64.63 23.10
C GLY A 801 -33.55 64.19 24.43
N ILE A 802 -33.51 62.89 24.73
CA ILE A 802 -32.82 62.35 25.92
C ILE A 802 -31.32 62.25 25.65
N SER A 803 -30.52 62.71 26.61
CA SER A 803 -29.06 62.74 26.51
C SER A 803 -28.41 61.39 26.88
N VAL A 804 -27.13 61.23 26.52
CA VAL A 804 -26.30 60.07 26.92
C VAL A 804 -26.31 59.88 28.44
N ASP A 805 -26.12 60.97 29.19
CA ASP A 805 -26.08 60.95 30.66
C ASP A 805 -27.41 60.51 31.27
N ASP A 806 -28.52 60.87 30.64
CA ASP A 806 -29.84 60.49 31.13
C ASP A 806 -30.12 58.99 30.90
N TYR A 807 -29.69 58.42 29.78
CA TYR A 807 -29.74 56.96 29.58
C TYR A 807 -28.82 56.20 30.54
N ILE A 808 -27.67 56.78 30.91
CA ILE A 808 -26.79 56.21 31.94
C ILE A 808 -27.48 56.23 33.31
N LYS A 809 -28.16 57.33 33.68
CA LYS A 809 -28.96 57.40 34.91
C LYS A 809 -30.12 56.42 34.91
N LEU A 810 -30.84 56.28 33.80
CA LEU A 810 -31.89 55.27 33.62
C LEU A 810 -31.36 53.83 33.78
N SER A 811 -30.06 53.63 33.51
CA SER A 811 -29.33 52.37 33.73
C SER A 811 -28.76 52.23 35.16
N GLY A 812 -29.23 53.05 36.10
CA GLY A 812 -28.82 53.04 37.50
C GLY A 812 -27.54 53.83 37.79
N GLY A 813 -27.03 54.60 36.84
CA GLY A 813 -25.78 55.37 36.98
C GLY A 813 -24.52 54.55 36.72
N LEU A 814 -23.38 55.25 36.73
CA LEU A 814 -22.05 54.65 36.56
C LEU A 814 -21.64 53.83 37.79
N LYS A 815 -20.87 52.77 37.57
CA LYS A 815 -20.15 52.06 38.63
C LYS A 815 -18.91 52.86 39.06
N GLU A 816 -18.41 52.62 40.27
CA GLU A 816 -17.21 53.30 40.80
C GLU A 816 -15.96 53.07 39.92
N ARG A 817 -15.92 51.96 39.19
CA ARG A 817 -14.83 51.60 38.27
C ARG A 817 -15.07 52.05 36.81
N ALA A 818 -16.05 52.90 36.56
CA ALA A 818 -16.34 53.41 35.23
C ALA A 818 -15.38 54.54 34.86
N ASP A 819 -15.01 54.61 33.58
CA ASP A 819 -14.31 55.75 33.03
C ASP A 819 -15.32 56.69 32.37
N ASP A 820 -15.65 57.78 33.06
CA ASP A 820 -16.64 58.76 32.63
C ASP A 820 -16.10 59.71 31.54
N ASP A 821 -14.78 59.92 31.50
CA ASP A 821 -14.11 60.75 30.50
C ASP A 821 -14.01 60.07 29.11
N ARG A 822 -14.12 58.75 29.03
CA ARG A 822 -13.97 57.97 27.79
C ARG A 822 -15.22 57.27 27.30
N ILE A 823 -16.41 57.74 27.68
CA ILE A 823 -17.68 57.23 27.15
C ILE A 823 -17.73 57.48 25.63
N TYR A 824 -18.17 56.49 24.86
CA TYR A 824 -18.36 56.64 23.40
C TYR A 824 -19.64 55.95 22.92
N ILE A 825 -20.16 56.43 21.79
CA ILE A 825 -21.37 55.93 21.16
C ILE A 825 -20.96 55.13 19.93
N ILE A 826 -21.37 53.87 19.87
CA ILE A 826 -21.34 53.07 18.65
C ILE A 826 -22.67 53.28 17.95
N LYS A 827 -22.63 53.93 16.78
CA LYS A 827 -23.79 54.12 15.91
C LYS A 827 -24.28 52.79 15.37
N ALA A 828 -25.55 52.71 14.98
CA ALA A 828 -26.12 51.49 14.41
C ALA A 828 -25.34 50.95 13.18
N ASN A 829 -24.82 51.84 12.30
CA ASN A 829 -23.93 51.45 11.19
C ASN A 829 -22.50 51.05 11.61
N GLY A 830 -22.18 51.07 12.90
CA GLY A 830 -20.88 50.68 13.47
C GLY A 830 -19.85 51.80 13.51
N SER A 831 -20.18 53.01 13.07
CA SER A 831 -19.31 54.16 13.27
C SER A 831 -19.23 54.55 14.75
N VAL A 832 -18.09 55.07 15.20
CA VAL A 832 -17.88 55.47 16.61
C VAL A 832 -17.89 56.99 16.71
N LYS A 833 -18.66 57.52 17.66
CA LYS A 833 -18.73 58.94 17.97
C LYS A 833 -18.42 59.17 19.45
N ILE A 834 -17.47 60.04 19.74
CA ILE A 834 -17.16 60.46 21.10
C ILE A 834 -18.05 61.68 21.42
N PRO A 835 -18.93 61.63 22.43
CA PRO A 835 -19.70 62.77 22.88
C PRO A 835 -18.75 63.85 23.41
N THR A 836 -18.87 65.08 22.91
CA THR A 836 -18.05 66.20 23.36
C THR A 836 -18.54 66.70 24.73
N THR A 837 -17.81 66.37 25.79
CA THR A 837 -18.02 66.88 27.14
C THR A 837 -17.10 68.09 27.36
N GLY A 838 -17.59 69.31 27.12
CA GLY A 838 -16.74 70.49 27.36
C GLY A 838 -17.24 71.82 26.85
N SER A 839 -18.26 72.40 27.48
CA SER A 839 -18.35 73.85 27.69
C SER A 839 -19.61 74.21 28.47
N TRP A 840 -19.43 75.03 29.51
CA TRP A 840 -20.48 75.64 30.34
C TRP A 840 -21.47 76.57 29.59
N PHE A 841 -21.39 76.64 28.25
CA PHE A 841 -22.29 77.38 27.36
C PHE A 841 -22.94 76.53 26.26
N ALA A 842 -22.87 75.20 26.32
CA ALA A 842 -23.52 74.34 25.32
C ALA A 842 -25.02 74.19 25.59
N ALA A 843 -25.82 75.17 25.20
CA ALA A 843 -27.26 75.01 25.08
C ALA A 843 -27.57 74.02 23.92
N ASN A 844 -28.30 72.95 24.23
CA ASN A 844 -28.86 71.93 23.33
C ASN A 844 -27.86 71.03 22.58
N ASN A 845 -27.32 70.03 23.27
CA ASN A 845 -26.67 68.86 22.66
C ASN A 845 -27.63 67.65 22.45
N SER A 846 -28.92 67.93 22.20
CA SER A 846 -29.99 66.91 22.11
C SER A 846 -29.99 66.08 20.81
N GLU A 847 -29.10 66.36 19.84
CA GLU A 847 -29.00 65.64 18.55
C GLU A 847 -27.80 64.68 18.47
N GLN A 848 -27.56 63.87 19.50
CA GLN A 848 -26.44 62.90 19.48
C GLN A 848 -26.85 61.43 19.35
N LEU A 849 -28.07 61.06 19.72
CA LEU A 849 -28.51 59.65 19.77
C LEU A 849 -29.62 59.37 18.76
N GLU A 850 -29.43 58.29 18.01
CA GLU A 850 -30.41 57.72 17.10
C GLU A 850 -30.86 56.34 17.60
N PRO A 851 -32.05 55.87 17.20
CA PRO A 851 -32.48 54.52 17.50
C PRO A 851 -31.48 53.47 16.98
N GLY A 852 -31.16 52.47 17.80
CA GLY A 852 -30.16 51.45 17.50
C GLY A 852 -28.73 51.79 17.95
N ASP A 853 -28.47 53.00 18.45
CA ASP A 853 -27.17 53.37 19.01
C ASP A 853 -26.87 52.61 20.31
N THR A 854 -25.58 52.34 20.54
CA THR A 854 -25.08 51.73 21.77
C THR A 854 -24.15 52.71 22.48
N ILE A 855 -24.48 53.04 23.73
CA ILE A 855 -23.63 53.81 24.64
C ILE A 855 -22.71 52.82 25.33
N VAL A 856 -21.40 52.99 25.13
CA VAL A 856 -20.38 52.13 25.74
C VAL A 856 -19.63 52.91 26.80
N ILE A 857 -19.68 52.38 28.02
CA ILE A 857 -19.00 52.93 29.20
C ILE A 857 -17.81 52.02 29.50
N PRO A 858 -16.57 52.42 29.13
CA PRO A 858 -15.40 51.63 29.43
C PRO A 858 -15.09 51.63 30.94
N MET A 859 -14.27 50.68 31.36
CA MET A 859 -13.74 50.62 32.71
C MET A 859 -12.56 51.58 32.86
N ASP A 860 -12.48 52.25 34.01
CA ASP A 860 -11.31 53.06 34.37
C ASP A 860 -10.12 52.14 34.62
N ALA A 861 -9.13 52.28 33.75
CA ALA A 861 -7.92 51.48 33.70
C ALA A 861 -6.76 52.12 34.49
N GLY A 862 -6.94 53.34 35.02
CA GLY A 862 -5.87 54.14 35.63
C GLY A 862 -5.22 53.52 36.86
N HIS A 863 -5.89 52.56 37.51
CA HIS A 863 -5.47 51.95 38.77
C HIS A 863 -5.35 50.41 38.75
N MET A 864 -5.54 49.77 37.59
CA MET A 864 -5.45 48.31 37.45
C MET A 864 -4.06 47.85 37.03
N ASP A 865 -3.67 46.65 37.49
CA ASP A 865 -2.50 45.98 36.92
C ASP A 865 -2.77 45.69 35.43
N LYS A 866 -1.79 46.00 34.58
CA LYS A 866 -1.90 45.91 33.12
C LYS A 866 -2.34 44.51 32.68
N LEU A 867 -2.01 43.48 33.46
CA LEU A 867 -2.36 42.09 33.20
C LEU A 867 -3.83 41.75 33.50
N THR A 868 -4.38 42.27 34.60
CA THR A 868 -5.82 42.16 34.90
C THR A 868 -6.69 42.91 33.89
N LEU A 869 -6.15 43.98 33.31
CA LEU A 869 -6.79 44.73 32.23
C LEU A 869 -6.90 43.88 30.95
N TRP A 870 -5.84 43.16 30.59
CA TRP A 870 -5.77 42.33 29.38
C TRP A 870 -6.66 41.08 29.45
N SER A 871 -6.70 40.35 30.58
CA SER A 871 -7.57 39.17 30.72
C SER A 871 -9.05 39.55 30.66
N THR A 872 -9.42 40.66 31.32
CA THR A 872 -10.78 41.20 31.32
C THR A 872 -11.19 41.70 29.93
N ALA A 873 -10.29 42.41 29.22
CA ALA A 873 -10.55 42.87 27.86
C ALA A 873 -10.71 41.72 26.86
N THR A 874 -9.92 40.66 26.97
CA THR A 874 -10.01 39.47 26.11
C THR A 874 -11.33 38.72 26.33
N GLN A 875 -11.76 38.59 27.58
CA GLN A 875 -13.04 37.97 27.93
C GLN A 875 -14.25 38.77 27.44
N ILE A 876 -14.18 40.11 27.51
CA ILE A 876 -15.21 41.01 26.95
C ILE A 876 -15.23 40.95 25.42
N LEU A 877 -14.07 40.98 24.75
CA LEU A 877 -13.96 40.84 23.30
C LEU A 877 -14.47 39.49 22.82
N TYR A 878 -14.20 38.41 23.55
CA TYR A 878 -14.74 37.08 23.27
C TYR A 878 -16.27 37.06 23.38
N GLN A 879 -16.83 37.64 24.45
CA GLN A 879 -18.29 37.72 24.63
C GLN A 879 -18.98 38.58 23.56
N LEU A 880 -18.36 39.68 23.14
CA LEU A 880 -18.82 40.51 22.02
C LEU A 880 -18.69 39.77 20.68
N GLY A 881 -17.60 39.02 20.48
CA GLY A 881 -17.36 38.21 19.28
C GLY A 881 -18.38 37.09 19.11
N VAL A 882 -18.75 36.39 20.18
CA VAL A 882 -19.81 35.37 20.18
C VAL A 882 -21.19 35.98 19.88
N ALA A 883 -21.47 37.19 20.38
CA ALA A 883 -22.71 37.90 20.10
C ALA A 883 -22.80 38.40 18.64
N VAL A 884 -21.69 38.84 18.05
CA VAL A 884 -21.62 39.24 16.62
C VAL A 884 -21.69 38.02 15.69
N ALA A 885 -21.04 36.91 16.06
CA ALA A 885 -21.12 35.65 15.29
C ALA A 885 -22.56 35.09 15.24
N ALA A 886 -23.35 35.28 16.30
CA ALA A 886 -24.76 34.93 16.34
C ALA A 886 -25.64 35.80 15.41
N ILE A 887 -25.20 37.01 15.05
CA ILE A 887 -25.88 37.88 14.07
C ILE A 887 -25.53 37.45 12.64
N THR A 888 -24.34 36.91 12.41
CA THR A 888 -23.92 36.39 11.10
C THR A 888 -24.43 34.97 10.78
N SER A 889 -24.90 34.22 11.80
CA SER A 889 -25.47 32.87 11.65
C SER A 889 -26.99 32.84 11.46
N ILE A 890 -27.63 34.01 11.36
CA ILE A 890 -29.01 34.21 10.87
C ILE A 890 -28.93 34.70 9.42
#